data_AF-A0A9D0AVU2-F1
#
_entry.id   AF-A0A9D0AVU2-F1
#
_cell.length_a   1.000
_cell.length_b   1.000
_cell.length_c   1.000
_cell.angle_alpha   90.00
_cell.angle_beta   90.00
_cell.angle_gamma   90.00
#
_symmetry.space_group_name_H-M   'P 1'
#
loop_
_entity.id
_entity.type
_entity.pdbx_description
1 polymer ?
#
loop_
_entity_poly.entity_id
_entity_poly.type
_entity_poly.pdbx_seq_one_letter_code
_entity_poly.pdbx_strand_id
1 'polypeptide(L)'
;NIPNAILGGSSFSERTFQEGFDKYPQEKINPGHYTNDIYVATPLIFDTANEKAQKFQEQYKEKFPTTDEIDWSAAYAYDTVMVLVEAIKKANIDGGIENLKEDRVKLRDALASFDDVNQAIEGTTGFNYFDKNRDAQKPVAIGVYKNKNIVSALTQFRVIRNLNEISDLKAATDNEQVLNIGGKNMYKTNVVYTGIKINEISELDFDNLTVTLDFHLWFRSQGNFKPQQIEFLNAVDPKDLEKQLESPIEGPKIKDQITYSVYKIKGKFKADFLASNFAYKQHIIGVSFHHKYLTRNNLIYVTDVLGMGKANTVLKKIQNDQVLSPASGWSAEQVRFFQDVAKKFSLGDPEYLNVQGGTIDYSRFSATILIKKNEFTLRGKLPYNYAQNIVVLSFIFIILFNITSKKFRSLSKLIWFFQTILAFLVLLSGEVILVNFGNIETYKMEVIIRIFDILWWLTPAFMINLASESFIWTPLEEKSGRLIPNVVRIFLAFLVYFFSLVGIVAFVYDQQLTSILATSGVIAMIIGLAIQINISNIFSGIAINIERPFRIGDWVKIGKFDEGEIIDITWRTTRIKTRAECILSIPNSMASESAILNFCFPDDVYWLWPTVHVHPMHPPTRVRKILLDALLSADKVLKEPAPVVLFTGINEWSASYWIAFCADDYAEKNFILEDVWTRVWFHLNRAGITPAVQRQEIYMFKGVKERGGKEATRPITLLQEIDIFKHFSMEAKTFLSERIQRYHFSRGDVIVKQGDQGDSLFIVVEGVVGVQVQTDDGRTKEVARLGAGDFFGEMALLTGESRTATVIALVDTDVFKLTKSDIHPLIAEQPEVKKMVSRVLTQRQMLTRSQMHVQHNVETERDAVYKRFLNKIENFFGLKDGD
;
A
#
# COMPACT_ATOMS: atom_id res chain seq x y z
N ASN A 1 -41.92 51.88 47.86
CA ASN A 1 -41.93 51.83 49.34
C ASN A 1 -41.16 50.60 49.80
N ILE A 2 -40.00 50.78 50.44
CA ILE A 2 -39.32 49.69 51.14
C ILE A 2 -39.50 49.95 52.65
N PRO A 3 -40.34 49.18 53.37
CA PRO A 3 -40.36 49.26 54.82
C PRO A 3 -39.05 48.64 55.35
N ASN A 4 -38.26 49.43 56.06
CA ASN A 4 -37.02 49.05 56.78
C ASN A 4 -35.76 48.77 55.93
N ALA A 5 -35.48 49.55 54.87
CA ALA A 5 -34.17 49.50 54.22
C ALA A 5 -33.08 50.13 55.10
N ILE A 6 -31.97 49.43 55.33
CA ILE A 6 -30.79 49.96 56.02
C ILE A 6 -29.81 50.46 54.94
N LEU A 7 -29.44 51.74 55.01
CA LEU A 7 -28.40 52.34 54.16
C LEU A 7 -27.15 52.61 55.00
N GLY A 8 -26.07 51.89 54.72
CA GLY A 8 -24.76 52.04 55.34
C GLY A 8 -23.81 52.92 54.51
N GLY A 9 -22.88 53.58 55.20
CA GLY A 9 -21.76 54.28 54.56
C GLY A 9 -20.68 53.32 54.03
N SER A 10 -19.57 53.86 53.52
CA SER A 10 -18.47 53.07 52.95
C SER A 10 -17.83 52.05 53.90
N SER A 11 -17.84 52.32 55.21
CA SER A 11 -17.34 51.39 56.23
C SER A 11 -18.11 50.07 56.28
N PHE A 12 -19.38 50.07 55.86
CA PHE A 12 -20.18 48.84 55.79
C PHE A 12 -19.79 47.98 54.59
N SER A 13 -19.01 48.51 53.63
CA SER A 13 -18.47 47.73 52.51
C SER A 13 -17.12 47.08 52.82
N GLU A 14 -16.52 47.39 53.97
CA GLU A 14 -15.27 46.78 54.38
C GLU A 14 -15.47 45.32 54.80
N ARG A 15 -14.49 44.49 54.47
CA ARG A 15 -14.49 43.07 54.80
C ARG A 15 -14.64 42.80 56.30
N THR A 16 -14.05 43.65 57.13
CA THR A 16 -14.12 43.58 58.60
C THR A 16 -15.56 43.65 59.14
N PHE A 17 -16.44 44.41 58.48
CA PHE A 17 -17.85 44.51 58.85
C PHE A 17 -18.57 43.18 58.63
N GLN A 18 -18.38 42.57 57.45
CA GLN A 18 -18.96 41.28 57.09
C GLN A 18 -18.45 40.15 58.00
N GLU A 19 -17.12 40.05 58.18
CA GLU A 19 -16.49 39.03 59.03
C GLU A 19 -16.92 39.16 60.50
N GLY A 20 -17.30 40.36 60.93
CA GLY A 20 -17.85 40.60 62.27
C GLY A 20 -19.08 39.75 62.60
N PHE A 21 -19.83 39.29 61.59
CA PHE A 21 -21.02 38.45 61.76
C PHE A 21 -20.72 36.94 61.70
N ASP A 22 -19.56 36.51 61.19
CA ASP A 22 -19.23 35.09 61.00
C ASP A 22 -19.16 34.29 62.30
N LYS A 23 -18.99 34.98 63.43
CA LYS A 23 -19.03 34.39 64.77
C LYS A 23 -20.43 33.92 65.20
N TYR A 24 -21.51 34.41 64.58
CA TYR A 24 -22.87 34.09 64.98
C TYR A 24 -23.40 32.80 64.30
N PRO A 25 -24.08 31.90 65.03
CA PRO A 25 -24.59 30.65 64.47
C PRO A 25 -25.56 30.81 63.30
N GLN A 26 -26.42 31.83 63.34
CA GLN A 26 -27.42 32.07 62.28
C GLN A 26 -26.76 32.46 60.94
N GLU A 27 -25.65 33.19 60.99
CA GLU A 27 -24.86 33.58 59.81
C GLU A 27 -24.12 32.38 59.19
N LYS A 28 -23.83 31.34 59.97
CA LYS A 28 -23.26 30.07 59.47
C LYS A 28 -24.29 29.17 58.81
N ILE A 29 -25.52 29.14 59.34
CA ILE A 29 -26.62 28.33 58.81
C ILE A 29 -27.19 28.96 57.53
N ASN A 30 -27.42 30.28 57.54
CA ASN A 30 -27.95 31.03 56.42
C ASN A 30 -27.03 32.24 56.13
N PRO A 31 -26.06 32.12 55.22
CA PRO A 31 -25.15 33.21 54.92
C PRO A 31 -25.89 34.47 54.44
N GLY A 32 -25.55 35.61 55.05
CA GLY A 32 -26.24 36.88 54.85
C GLY A 32 -27.47 37.08 55.75
N HIS A 33 -27.70 36.25 56.78
CA HIS A 33 -28.84 36.42 57.69
C HIS A 33 -28.92 37.83 58.28
N TYR A 34 -27.79 38.41 58.68
CA TYR A 34 -27.74 39.76 59.26
C TYR A 34 -27.48 40.87 58.24
N THR A 35 -26.90 40.55 57.09
CA THR A 35 -26.42 41.54 56.13
C THR A 35 -27.29 41.67 54.89
N ASN A 36 -28.07 40.66 54.52
CA ASN A 36 -28.88 40.68 53.30
C ASN A 36 -29.80 41.91 53.26
N ASP A 37 -29.90 42.51 52.07
CA ASP A 37 -30.73 43.68 51.81
C ASP A 37 -30.28 44.98 52.50
N ILE A 38 -29.12 44.99 53.16
CA ILE A 38 -28.42 46.23 53.53
C ILE A 38 -27.85 46.86 52.25
N TYR A 39 -28.23 48.11 52.00
CA TYR A 39 -27.65 48.94 50.94
C TYR A 39 -26.39 49.60 51.48
N VAL A 40 -25.31 49.58 50.72
CA VAL A 40 -24.03 50.16 51.15
C VAL A 40 -23.47 51.06 50.07
N ALA A 41 -23.03 52.26 50.44
CA ALA A 41 -22.14 53.03 49.59
C ALA A 41 -20.79 52.33 49.52
N THR A 42 -20.20 52.19 48.34
CA THR A 42 -18.88 51.58 48.17
C THR A 42 -18.09 52.29 47.07
N PRO A 43 -16.77 52.49 47.25
CA PRO A 43 -15.93 53.15 46.24
C PRO A 43 -15.83 52.37 44.92
N LEU A 44 -15.92 51.04 44.95
CA LEU A 44 -15.83 50.19 43.77
C LEU A 44 -16.62 48.90 43.97
N ILE A 45 -17.48 48.57 43.01
CA ILE A 45 -18.02 47.22 42.87
C ILE A 45 -17.43 46.63 41.60
N PHE A 46 -16.63 45.56 41.75
CA PHE A 46 -15.97 44.91 40.62
C PHE A 46 -16.96 44.48 39.53
N ASP A 47 -18.18 44.10 39.90
CA ASP A 47 -19.27 43.73 38.99
C ASP A 47 -19.68 44.84 37.99
N THR A 48 -19.41 46.11 38.32
CA THR A 48 -19.66 47.30 37.47
C THR A 48 -18.37 47.96 36.97
N ALA A 49 -17.22 47.37 37.29
CA ALA A 49 -15.91 47.93 36.99
C ALA A 49 -15.48 47.58 35.56
N ASN A 50 -14.56 48.38 35.01
CA ASN A 50 -14.09 48.25 33.62
C ASN A 50 -13.21 47.00 33.40
N GLU A 51 -12.85 46.74 32.14
CA GLU A 51 -11.96 45.64 31.74
C GLU A 51 -10.64 45.60 32.54
N LYS A 52 -10.04 46.78 32.82
CA LYS A 52 -8.81 46.89 33.61
C LYS A 52 -9.00 46.37 35.03
N ALA A 53 -10.14 46.67 35.67
CA ALA A 53 -10.46 46.16 37.00
C ALA A 53 -10.63 44.64 37.02
N GLN A 54 -11.23 44.07 35.96
CA GLN A 54 -11.40 42.62 35.81
C GLN A 54 -10.05 41.92 35.59
N LYS A 55 -9.20 42.46 34.70
CA LYS A 55 -7.82 41.95 34.50
C LYS A 55 -7.00 42.04 35.79
N PHE A 56 -7.08 43.16 36.50
CA PHE A 56 -6.46 43.31 37.81
C PHE A 56 -6.97 42.25 38.78
N GLN A 57 -8.28 42.01 38.81
CA GLN A 57 -8.88 41.00 39.68
C GLN A 57 -8.38 39.58 39.36
N GLU A 58 -8.25 39.22 38.09
CA GLU A 58 -7.68 37.93 37.67
C GLU A 58 -6.21 37.80 38.08
N GLN A 59 -5.37 38.77 37.71
CA GLN A 59 -3.93 38.76 37.99
C GLN A 59 -3.64 38.74 39.49
N TYR A 60 -4.43 39.47 40.28
CA TYR A 60 -4.30 39.48 41.72
C TYR A 60 -4.64 38.11 42.32
N LYS A 61 -5.71 37.45 41.85
CA LYS A 61 -6.07 36.09 42.31
C LYS A 61 -5.04 35.04 41.90
N GLU A 62 -4.45 35.14 40.72
CA GLU A 62 -3.36 34.25 40.29
C GLU A 62 -2.12 34.39 41.17
N LYS A 63 -1.77 35.63 41.52
CA LYS A 63 -0.59 35.93 42.34
C LYS A 63 -0.82 35.64 43.83
N PHE A 64 -2.05 35.83 44.31
CA PHE A 64 -2.46 35.66 45.70
C PHE A 64 -3.63 34.66 45.82
N PRO A 65 -3.42 33.38 45.49
CA PRO A 65 -4.50 32.38 45.39
C PRO A 65 -5.17 32.02 46.72
N THR A 66 -4.57 32.42 47.85
CA THR A 66 -5.14 32.25 49.20
C THR A 66 -6.16 33.31 49.57
N THR A 67 -6.36 34.34 48.73
CA THR A 67 -7.29 35.44 48.98
C THR A 67 -8.53 35.27 48.10
N ASP A 68 -9.64 34.83 48.69
CA ASP A 68 -10.86 34.52 47.93
C ASP A 68 -11.53 35.74 47.28
N GLU A 69 -11.37 36.94 47.87
CA GLU A 69 -11.99 38.19 47.40
C GLU A 69 -11.09 39.41 47.58
N ILE A 70 -11.11 40.29 46.58
CA ILE A 70 -10.27 41.50 46.51
C ILE A 70 -11.07 42.67 47.07
N ASP A 71 -10.46 43.39 48.00
CA ASP A 71 -11.02 44.63 48.53
C ASP A 71 -10.81 45.81 47.55
N TRP A 72 -11.75 46.76 47.50
CA TRP A 72 -11.65 47.96 46.67
C TRP A 72 -10.39 48.78 46.99
N SER A 73 -9.91 48.70 48.24
CA SER A 73 -8.66 49.34 48.68
C SER A 73 -7.44 48.89 47.86
N ALA A 74 -7.40 47.62 47.43
CA ALA A 74 -6.32 47.09 46.60
C ALA A 74 -6.34 47.69 45.19
N ALA A 75 -7.53 47.90 44.61
CA ALA A 75 -7.69 48.56 43.32
C ALA A 75 -7.27 50.05 43.38
N TYR A 76 -7.63 50.74 44.45
CA TYR A 76 -7.19 52.13 44.69
C TYR A 76 -5.68 52.23 44.91
N ALA A 77 -5.06 51.29 45.64
CA ALA A 77 -3.62 51.24 45.79
C ALA A 77 -2.91 51.00 44.45
N TYR A 78 -3.46 50.11 43.62
CA TYR A 78 -2.95 49.85 42.27
C TYR A 78 -3.03 51.11 41.38
N ASP A 79 -4.17 51.79 41.37
CA ASP A 79 -4.36 53.05 40.64
C ASP A 79 -3.43 54.16 41.16
N THR A 80 -3.21 54.23 42.47
CA THR A 80 -2.28 55.20 43.07
C THR A 80 -0.86 54.99 42.55
N VAL A 81 -0.38 53.74 42.53
CA VAL A 81 0.94 53.42 41.98
C VAL A 81 1.00 53.72 40.48
N MET A 82 -0.07 53.44 39.73
CA MET A 82 -0.17 53.78 38.31
C MET A 82 -0.02 55.29 38.06
N VAL A 83 -0.73 56.11 38.83
CA VAL A 83 -0.63 57.58 38.77
C VAL A 83 0.78 58.05 39.09
N LEU A 84 1.42 57.47 40.11
CA LEU A 84 2.80 57.80 40.48
C LEU A 84 3.79 57.41 39.39
N VAL A 85 3.65 56.24 38.78
CA VAL A 85 4.54 55.77 37.70
C VAL A 85 4.41 56.65 36.47
N GLU A 86 3.19 57.01 36.07
CA GLU A 86 2.98 57.93 34.94
C GLU A 86 3.48 59.34 35.25
N ALA A 87 3.32 59.83 36.49
CA ALA A 87 3.94 61.08 36.91
C ALA A 87 5.48 61.03 36.83
N ILE A 88 6.11 59.94 37.26
CA ILE A 88 7.57 59.74 37.17
C ILE A 88 8.03 59.75 35.71
N LYS A 89 7.33 59.04 34.82
CA LYS A 89 7.63 59.03 33.38
C LYS A 89 7.49 60.42 32.76
N LYS A 90 6.41 61.14 33.09
CA LYS A 90 6.14 62.50 32.58
C LYS A 90 7.15 63.52 33.11
N ALA A 91 7.59 63.36 34.36
CA ALA A 91 8.54 64.25 35.02
C ALA A 91 9.99 64.06 34.50
N ASN A 92 10.32 62.90 33.91
CA ASN A 92 11.66 62.56 33.41
C ASN A 92 12.76 62.86 34.46
N ILE A 93 12.60 62.28 35.65
CA ILE A 93 13.50 62.47 36.79
C ILE A 93 14.84 61.73 36.60
N ASP A 94 15.90 62.25 37.19
CA ASP A 94 17.25 61.68 37.11
C ASP A 94 17.52 60.65 38.23
N GLY A 95 16.92 60.85 39.42
CA GLY A 95 16.97 59.92 40.54
C GLY A 95 18.25 59.98 41.37
N GLY A 96 19.19 60.88 41.03
CA GLY A 96 20.41 61.14 41.80
C GLY A 96 20.17 61.92 43.09
N ILE A 97 20.98 61.66 44.13
CA ILE A 97 20.87 62.33 45.43
C ILE A 97 21.07 63.86 45.29
N GLU A 98 21.92 64.29 44.36
CA GLU A 98 22.21 65.71 44.10
C GLU A 98 21.04 66.45 43.45
N ASN A 99 20.24 65.76 42.61
CA ASN A 99 19.11 66.33 41.87
C ASN A 99 17.77 66.15 42.58
N LEU A 100 17.77 65.57 43.79
CA LEU A 100 16.56 65.17 44.52
C LEU A 100 15.55 66.31 44.72
N LYS A 101 16.01 67.54 44.94
CA LYS A 101 15.12 68.69 45.14
C LYS A 101 14.43 69.08 43.82
N GLU A 102 15.17 69.06 42.71
CA GLU A 102 14.64 69.38 41.38
C GLU A 102 13.68 68.30 40.90
N ASP A 103 14.05 67.02 41.07
CA ASP A 103 13.22 65.87 40.72
C ASP A 103 11.89 65.87 41.50
N ARG A 104 11.90 66.24 42.78
CA ARG A 104 10.67 66.39 43.57
C ARG A 104 9.76 67.50 43.04
N VAL A 105 10.32 68.61 42.55
CA VAL A 105 9.54 69.70 41.95
C VAL A 105 8.94 69.23 40.62
N LYS A 106 9.73 68.61 39.75
CA LYS A 106 9.25 68.03 38.48
C LYS A 106 8.13 67.02 38.70
N LEU A 107 8.28 66.13 39.69
CA LEU A 107 7.26 65.14 40.03
C LEU A 107 5.99 65.77 40.60
N ARG A 108 6.11 66.76 41.48
CA ARG A 108 4.97 67.54 41.99
C ARG A 108 4.20 68.21 40.85
N ASP A 109 4.91 68.85 39.93
CA ASP A 109 4.31 69.59 38.82
C ASP A 109 3.66 68.62 37.81
N ALA A 110 4.27 67.45 37.59
CA ALA A 110 3.67 66.37 36.81
C ALA A 110 2.38 65.83 37.44
N LEU A 111 2.36 65.57 38.75
CA LEU A 111 1.14 65.17 39.47
C LEU A 111 0.07 66.27 39.43
N ALA A 112 0.47 67.53 39.59
CA ALA A 112 -0.41 68.68 39.58
C ALA A 112 -1.08 68.91 38.21
N SER A 113 -0.50 68.39 37.13
CA SER A 113 -1.04 68.49 35.77
C SER A 113 -2.24 67.56 35.51
N PHE A 114 -2.50 66.58 36.37
CA PHE A 114 -3.67 65.70 36.26
C PHE A 114 -4.91 66.37 36.89
N ASP A 115 -5.25 67.56 36.41
CA ASP A 115 -6.27 68.45 37.00
C ASP A 115 -7.62 68.46 36.26
N ASP A 116 -7.70 67.79 35.11
CA ASP A 116 -8.92 67.68 34.30
C ASP A 116 -9.11 66.25 33.75
N VAL A 117 -10.35 65.95 33.37
CA VAL A 117 -10.74 64.66 32.78
C VAL A 117 -9.93 64.35 31.52
N ASN A 118 -9.56 65.37 30.72
CA ASN A 118 -8.78 65.19 29.50
C ASN A 118 -7.31 64.80 29.76
N GLN A 119 -6.79 65.10 30.96
CA GLN A 119 -5.44 64.69 31.40
C GLN A 119 -5.49 63.53 32.41
N ALA A 120 -6.66 62.92 32.62
CA ALA A 120 -6.84 61.89 33.60
C ALA A 120 -6.19 60.56 33.19
N ILE A 121 -5.64 59.85 34.17
CA ILE A 121 -5.09 58.51 33.97
C ILE A 121 -6.21 57.49 34.21
N GLU A 122 -6.54 56.71 33.19
CA GLU A 122 -7.56 55.66 33.32
C GLU A 122 -7.00 54.43 34.06
N GLY A 123 -7.45 54.22 35.30
CA GLY A 123 -7.11 53.06 36.11
C GLY A 123 -8.24 52.04 36.25
N THR A 124 -8.08 51.12 37.21
CA THR A 124 -9.05 50.08 37.61
C THR A 124 -10.28 50.69 38.29
N THR A 125 -10.14 51.83 38.94
CA THR A 125 -11.24 52.56 39.62
C THR A 125 -11.84 53.66 38.73
N GLY A 126 -11.55 53.63 37.42
CA GLY A 126 -11.90 54.66 36.46
C GLY A 126 -10.85 55.77 36.33
N PHE A 127 -11.25 56.93 35.82
CA PHE A 127 -10.34 58.07 35.60
C PHE A 127 -9.80 58.64 36.91
N ASN A 128 -8.49 58.83 36.97
CA ASN A 128 -7.76 59.42 38.09
C ASN A 128 -7.30 60.83 37.69
N TYR A 129 -7.94 61.85 38.28
CA TYR A 129 -7.60 63.27 38.18
C TYR A 129 -8.07 63.97 39.45
N PHE A 130 -7.57 65.17 39.68
CA PHE A 130 -7.82 65.96 40.88
C PHE A 130 -8.51 67.26 40.51
N ASP A 131 -9.57 67.64 41.23
CA ASP A 131 -10.23 68.91 40.95
C ASP A 131 -9.43 70.13 41.45
N LYS A 132 -10.02 71.33 41.36
CA LYS A 132 -9.39 72.58 41.82
C LYS A 132 -9.02 72.58 43.31
N ASN A 133 -9.73 71.80 44.13
CA ASN A 133 -9.45 71.63 45.55
C ASN A 133 -8.46 70.49 45.82
N ARG A 134 -7.99 69.82 44.76
CA ARG A 134 -7.16 68.61 44.77
C ARG A 134 -7.88 67.37 45.30
N ASP A 135 -9.21 67.36 45.26
CA ASP A 135 -10.00 66.19 45.60
C ASP A 135 -10.11 65.23 44.40
N ALA A 136 -10.01 63.93 44.68
CA ALA A 136 -10.24 62.90 43.67
C ALA A 136 -11.74 62.66 43.49
N GLN A 137 -12.30 63.13 42.37
CA GLN A 137 -13.73 63.03 42.08
C GLN A 137 -14.10 61.64 41.52
N LYS A 138 -14.46 60.72 42.42
CA LYS A 138 -14.85 59.34 42.08
C LYS A 138 -16.37 59.13 42.22
N PRO A 139 -17.01 58.37 41.32
CA PRO A 139 -18.41 57.98 41.49
C PRO A 139 -18.53 57.02 42.68
N VAL A 140 -19.53 57.25 43.54
CA VAL A 140 -19.89 56.31 44.61
C VAL A 140 -20.89 55.32 44.05
N ALA A 141 -20.60 54.03 44.15
CA ALA A 141 -21.53 52.97 43.78
C ALA A 141 -22.38 52.58 45.00
N ILE A 142 -23.63 52.19 44.77
CA ILE A 142 -24.49 51.61 45.79
C ILE A 142 -24.54 50.10 45.57
N GLY A 143 -24.04 49.34 46.52
CA GLY A 143 -24.17 47.90 46.58
C GLY A 143 -25.33 47.47 47.48
N VAL A 144 -25.75 46.22 47.33
CA VAL A 144 -26.71 45.53 48.20
C VAL A 144 -26.08 44.22 48.61
N TYR A 145 -26.10 43.91 49.90
CA TYR A 145 -25.66 42.61 50.37
C TYR A 145 -26.63 41.50 49.96
N LYS A 146 -26.07 40.46 49.31
CA LYS A 146 -26.76 39.23 48.94
C LYS A 146 -25.84 38.04 49.18
N ASN A 147 -26.24 37.15 50.09
CA ASN A 147 -25.52 35.93 50.44
C ASN A 147 -24.04 36.23 50.79
N LYS A 148 -23.83 37.21 51.69
CA LYS A 148 -22.53 37.78 52.09
C LYS A 148 -21.78 38.62 51.05
N ASN A 149 -22.21 38.63 49.79
CA ASN A 149 -21.53 39.39 48.74
C ASN A 149 -22.20 40.74 48.50
N ILE A 150 -21.41 41.77 48.23
CA ILE A 150 -21.93 43.08 47.80
C ILE A 150 -22.14 43.03 46.29
N VAL A 151 -23.39 43.07 45.85
CA VAL A 151 -23.76 43.13 44.43
C VAL A 151 -24.35 44.50 44.11
N SER A 152 -24.22 45.00 42.88
CA SER A 152 -24.70 46.33 42.52
C SER A 152 -26.21 46.50 42.72
N ALA A 153 -26.65 47.59 43.34
CA ALA A 153 -28.07 47.93 43.35
C ALA A 153 -28.58 48.11 41.91
N LEU A 154 -29.85 47.74 41.67
CA LEU A 154 -30.49 47.75 40.35
C LEU A 154 -30.62 49.16 39.73
N THR A 155 -30.40 50.21 40.53
CA THR A 155 -30.35 51.59 40.08
C THR A 155 -29.17 52.28 40.74
N GLN A 156 -28.37 52.98 39.93
CA GLN A 156 -27.25 53.81 40.39
C GLN A 156 -27.55 55.27 40.04
N PHE A 157 -27.02 56.20 40.84
CA PHE A 157 -27.12 57.63 40.57
C PHE A 157 -25.73 58.20 40.35
N ARG A 158 -25.52 58.86 39.21
CA ARG A 158 -24.23 59.43 38.84
C ARG A 158 -24.37 60.91 38.60
N VAL A 159 -23.61 61.72 39.33
CA VAL A 159 -23.65 63.19 39.18
C VAL A 159 -23.24 63.58 37.77
N ILE A 160 -24.06 64.43 37.13
CA ILE A 160 -23.75 64.99 35.81
C ILE A 160 -22.66 66.05 36.01
N ARG A 161 -21.52 65.86 35.35
CA ARG A 161 -20.36 66.77 35.45
C ARG A 161 -20.56 68.04 34.63
N ASN A 162 -21.15 67.90 33.44
CA ASN A 162 -21.42 69.00 32.53
C ASN A 162 -22.84 68.88 31.98
N LEU A 163 -23.72 69.78 32.41
CA LEU A 163 -25.12 69.81 31.98
C LEU A 163 -25.27 70.11 30.49
N ASN A 164 -24.28 70.76 29.88
CA ASN A 164 -24.33 71.10 28.46
C ASN A 164 -24.22 69.86 27.58
N GLU A 165 -23.67 68.74 28.07
CA GLU A 165 -23.57 67.48 27.31
C GLU A 165 -24.95 66.87 26.98
N ILE A 166 -26.00 67.28 27.69
CA ILE A 166 -27.37 66.84 27.44
C ILE A 166 -28.04 67.84 26.50
N SER A 167 -28.39 67.39 25.30
CA SER A 167 -29.05 68.21 24.27
C SER A 167 -30.44 68.70 24.68
N ASP A 168 -31.26 67.84 25.30
CA ASP A 168 -32.59 68.18 25.84
C ASP A 168 -32.75 67.67 27.28
N LEU A 169 -32.44 68.55 28.24
CA LEU A 169 -32.54 68.26 29.67
C LEU A 169 -33.99 68.00 30.11
N LYS A 170 -34.98 68.62 29.45
CA LYS A 170 -36.39 68.47 29.83
C LYS A 170 -36.90 67.10 29.42
N ALA A 171 -36.64 66.68 28.18
CA ALA A 171 -36.96 65.33 27.72
C ALA A 171 -36.23 64.25 28.55
N ALA A 172 -34.95 64.47 28.90
CA ALA A 172 -34.21 63.54 29.75
C ALA A 172 -34.79 63.43 31.17
N THR A 173 -35.38 64.51 31.69
CA THR A 173 -36.06 64.51 33.00
C THR A 173 -37.43 63.84 32.91
N ASP A 174 -38.21 64.13 31.85
CA ASP A 174 -39.53 63.54 31.61
C ASP A 174 -39.44 62.02 31.37
N ASN A 175 -38.36 61.55 30.75
CA ASN A 175 -38.07 60.12 30.53
C ASN A 175 -37.40 59.43 31.74
N GLU A 176 -37.30 60.10 32.89
CA GLU A 176 -36.61 59.63 34.11
C GLU A 176 -35.13 59.23 33.91
N GLN A 177 -34.47 59.69 32.85
CA GLN A 177 -33.05 59.42 32.61
C GLN A 177 -32.15 60.31 33.48
N VAL A 178 -32.63 61.51 33.81
CA VAL A 178 -31.99 62.47 34.68
C VAL A 178 -32.93 62.84 35.81
N LEU A 179 -32.42 62.84 37.04
CA LEU A 179 -33.17 63.24 38.23
C LEU A 179 -32.46 64.42 38.90
N ASN A 180 -33.25 65.38 39.37
CA ASN A 180 -32.75 66.43 40.24
C ASN A 180 -32.93 65.99 41.71
N ILE A 181 -31.83 65.71 42.39
CA ILE A 181 -31.81 65.27 43.79
C ILE A 181 -30.95 66.24 44.59
N GLY A 182 -31.57 66.98 45.52
CA GLY A 182 -30.85 67.92 46.39
C GLY A 182 -30.13 69.05 45.65
N GLY A 183 -30.70 69.54 44.54
CA GLY A 183 -30.12 70.61 43.71
C GLY A 183 -29.03 70.14 42.75
N LYS A 184 -28.73 68.83 42.70
CA LYS A 184 -27.77 68.23 41.76
C LYS A 184 -28.53 67.41 40.71
N ASN A 185 -28.22 67.64 39.43
CA ASN A 185 -28.70 66.78 38.36
C ASN A 185 -27.85 65.50 38.29
N MET A 186 -28.50 64.35 38.33
CA MET A 186 -27.84 63.04 38.33
C MET A 186 -28.46 62.15 37.25
N TYR A 187 -27.64 61.40 36.53
CA TYR A 187 -28.10 60.30 35.70
C TYR A 187 -28.67 59.19 36.57
N LYS A 188 -29.86 58.70 36.21
CA LYS A 188 -30.42 57.44 36.71
C LYS A 188 -29.90 56.32 35.81
N THR A 189 -28.97 55.52 36.33
CA THR A 189 -28.38 54.39 35.60
C THR A 189 -29.07 53.10 36.02
N ASN A 190 -29.77 52.44 35.10
CA ASN A 190 -30.36 51.13 35.35
C ASN A 190 -29.28 50.05 35.24
N VAL A 191 -29.14 49.25 36.29
CA VAL A 191 -28.25 48.09 36.30
C VAL A 191 -29.03 46.86 35.87
N VAL A 192 -28.59 46.27 34.76
CA VAL A 192 -29.20 45.08 34.17
C VAL A 192 -28.29 43.89 34.42
N TYR A 193 -28.67 43.04 35.36
CA TYR A 193 -28.00 41.77 35.58
C TYR A 193 -28.22 40.87 34.37
N THR A 194 -27.14 40.42 33.78
CA THR A 194 -27.09 39.69 32.52
C THR A 194 -26.42 38.36 32.78
N GLY A 195 -27.11 37.27 32.46
CA GLY A 195 -26.53 35.94 32.52
C GLY A 195 -26.68 35.19 31.23
N ILE A 196 -25.71 34.32 30.96
CA ILE A 196 -25.61 33.54 29.73
C ILE A 196 -25.31 32.08 30.08
N LYS A 197 -26.00 31.16 29.40
CA LYS A 197 -25.71 29.73 29.43
C LYS A 197 -25.53 29.23 28.00
N ILE A 198 -24.32 28.86 27.65
CA ILE A 198 -24.00 28.35 26.32
C ILE A 198 -24.40 26.87 26.27
N ASN A 199 -25.25 26.53 25.30
CA ASN A 199 -25.82 25.19 25.13
C ASN A 199 -24.99 24.37 24.14
N GLU A 200 -24.61 24.97 23.01
CA GLU A 200 -23.88 24.29 21.94
C GLU A 200 -22.97 25.28 21.19
N ILE A 201 -21.78 24.81 20.82
CA ILE A 201 -20.84 25.50 19.94
C ILE A 201 -20.60 24.61 18.72
N SER A 202 -20.90 25.11 17.53
CA SER A 202 -20.88 24.36 16.27
C SER A 202 -20.32 25.20 15.12
N GLU A 203 -20.05 24.56 13.96
CA GLU A 203 -19.56 25.21 12.73
C GLU A 203 -18.36 26.13 12.97
N LEU A 204 -17.26 25.58 13.50
CA LEU A 204 -16.01 26.30 13.73
C LEU A 204 -15.25 26.51 12.41
N ASP A 205 -15.35 27.70 11.82
CA ASP A 205 -14.60 28.11 10.63
C ASP A 205 -13.61 29.21 11.01
N PHE A 206 -12.38 28.81 11.35
CA PHE A 206 -11.33 29.75 11.73
C PHE A 206 -10.60 30.38 10.53
N ASP A 207 -10.84 29.91 9.30
CA ASP A 207 -10.32 30.57 8.11
C ASP A 207 -11.04 31.91 7.88
N ASN A 208 -12.35 31.93 8.17
CA ASN A 208 -13.18 33.15 8.15
C ASN A 208 -13.43 33.76 9.54
N LEU A 209 -12.85 33.18 10.60
CA LEU A 209 -13.06 33.54 12.01
C LEU A 209 -14.56 33.59 12.40
N THR A 210 -15.34 32.58 12.02
CA THR A 210 -16.78 32.48 12.36
C THR A 210 -17.10 31.22 13.15
N VAL A 211 -18.06 31.33 14.06
CA VAL A 211 -18.55 30.24 14.92
C VAL A 211 -20.06 30.36 15.13
N THR A 212 -20.77 29.24 15.14
CA THR A 212 -22.19 29.20 15.50
C THR A 212 -22.35 28.92 16.98
N LEU A 213 -23.05 29.80 17.70
CA LEU A 213 -23.34 29.69 19.13
C LEU A 213 -24.85 29.53 19.36
N ASP A 214 -25.26 28.52 20.14
CA ASP A 214 -26.61 28.40 20.73
C ASP A 214 -26.50 28.61 22.24
N PHE A 215 -27.21 29.61 22.76
CA PHE A 215 -27.17 29.96 24.18
C PHE A 215 -28.50 30.52 24.70
N HIS A 216 -28.71 30.38 26.01
CA HIS A 216 -29.74 31.10 26.75
C HIS A 216 -29.16 32.40 27.30
N LEU A 217 -29.86 33.51 27.11
CA LEU A 217 -29.51 34.82 27.64
C LEU A 217 -30.65 35.31 28.52
N TRP A 218 -30.37 35.69 29.77
CA TRP A 218 -31.39 36.21 30.66
C TRP A 218 -30.99 37.54 31.27
N PHE A 219 -32.03 38.30 31.62
CA PHE A 219 -31.88 39.62 32.20
C PHE A 219 -32.71 39.74 33.47
N ARG A 220 -32.13 40.40 34.47
CA ARG A 220 -32.78 40.83 35.70
C ARG A 220 -32.56 42.32 35.89
N SER A 221 -33.62 43.11 35.80
CA SER A 221 -33.55 44.57 35.84
C SER A 221 -34.77 45.18 36.53
N GLN A 222 -34.63 46.40 37.02
CA GLN A 222 -35.75 47.22 37.51
C GLN A 222 -36.04 48.33 36.49
N GLY A 223 -37.32 48.61 36.21
CA GLY A 223 -37.75 49.63 35.26
C GLY A 223 -37.97 49.14 33.83
N ASN A 224 -38.00 50.08 32.87
CA ASN A 224 -38.37 49.86 31.47
C ASN A 224 -37.15 49.47 30.61
N PHE A 225 -36.55 48.32 30.88
CA PHE A 225 -35.50 47.75 30.03
C PHE A 225 -36.13 46.91 28.91
N LYS A 226 -35.72 47.15 27.66
CA LYS A 226 -36.24 46.47 26.46
C LYS A 226 -35.13 45.64 25.80
N PRO A 227 -35.10 44.30 25.99
CA PRO A 227 -34.07 43.44 25.40
C PRO A 227 -34.00 43.49 23.87
N GLN A 228 -35.09 43.85 23.18
CA GLN A 228 -35.13 43.98 21.71
C GLN A 228 -34.22 45.11 21.17
N GLN A 229 -33.77 46.00 22.06
CA GLN A 229 -32.90 47.12 21.71
C GLN A 229 -31.41 46.78 21.95
N ILE A 230 -31.06 45.50 22.01
CA ILE A 230 -29.66 45.04 22.09
C ILE A 230 -29.08 44.89 20.68
N GLU A 231 -27.83 45.29 20.52
CA GLU A 231 -27.04 45.14 19.29
C GLU A 231 -25.83 44.24 19.58
N PHE A 232 -25.74 43.10 18.90
CA PHE A 232 -24.58 42.20 18.98
C PHE A 232 -23.47 42.69 18.06
N LEU A 233 -22.35 43.10 18.65
CA LEU A 233 -21.23 43.73 17.95
C LEU A 233 -20.43 42.77 17.06
N ASN A 234 -20.34 41.51 17.47
CA ASN A 234 -19.61 40.48 16.75
C ASN A 234 -20.52 39.51 15.98
N ALA A 235 -21.81 39.81 15.83
CA ALA A 235 -22.70 38.99 15.04
C ALA A 235 -22.41 39.13 13.53
N VAL A 236 -22.50 38.02 12.79
CA VAL A 236 -22.39 38.02 11.32
C VAL A 236 -23.67 38.54 10.68
N ASP A 237 -24.82 38.17 11.24
CA ASP A 237 -26.14 38.71 10.88
C ASP A 237 -26.87 39.24 12.13
N PRO A 238 -26.69 40.52 12.48
CA PRO A 238 -27.29 41.12 13.67
C PRO A 238 -28.83 41.14 13.64
N LYS A 239 -29.45 41.27 12.45
CA LYS A 239 -30.91 41.47 12.33
C LYS A 239 -31.69 40.22 12.71
N ASP A 240 -31.19 39.03 12.37
CA ASP A 240 -31.83 37.77 12.76
C ASP A 240 -31.83 37.59 14.28
N LEU A 241 -30.72 37.92 14.94
CA LEU A 241 -30.60 37.82 16.40
C LEU A 241 -31.52 38.80 17.14
N GLU A 242 -31.71 40.00 16.60
CA GLU A 242 -32.65 40.99 17.17
C GLU A 242 -34.09 40.48 17.16
N LYS A 243 -34.49 39.76 16.11
CA LYS A 243 -35.83 39.14 16.03
C LYS A 243 -36.02 38.05 17.09
N GLN A 244 -34.98 37.28 17.39
CA GLN A 244 -35.02 36.24 18.44
C GLN A 244 -35.22 36.84 19.84
N LEU A 245 -34.84 38.12 20.05
CA LEU A 245 -35.07 38.86 21.30
C LEU A 245 -36.51 39.39 21.45
N GLU A 246 -37.37 39.26 20.44
CA GLU A 246 -38.77 39.67 20.53
C GLU A 246 -39.61 38.68 21.35
N SER A 247 -39.25 37.40 21.36
CA SER A 247 -40.02 36.31 21.98
C SER A 247 -39.22 35.60 23.08
N PRO A 248 -39.39 35.96 24.37
CA PRO A 248 -38.74 35.25 25.46
C PRO A 248 -39.29 33.82 25.61
N ILE A 249 -38.42 32.86 25.96
CA ILE A 249 -38.84 31.48 26.28
C ILE A 249 -39.55 31.45 27.64
N GLU A 250 -39.02 32.21 28.60
CA GLU A 250 -39.60 32.36 29.92
C GLU A 250 -39.92 33.84 30.13
N GLY A 251 -41.22 34.12 30.29
CA GLY A 251 -41.78 35.46 30.27
C GLY A 251 -41.27 36.36 31.40
N PRO A 252 -41.58 37.67 31.35
CA PRO A 252 -41.19 38.62 32.39
C PRO A 252 -41.85 38.22 33.72
N LYS A 253 -41.10 37.56 34.61
CA LYS A 253 -41.51 37.35 35.99
C LYS A 253 -41.24 38.65 36.74
N ILE A 254 -42.30 39.29 37.23
CA ILE A 254 -42.18 40.51 38.03
C ILE A 254 -42.32 40.14 39.50
N LYS A 255 -41.25 40.35 40.27
CA LYS A 255 -41.27 40.21 41.74
C LYS A 255 -40.55 41.40 42.34
N ASP A 256 -41.17 42.10 43.29
CA ASP A 256 -40.58 43.26 43.97
C ASP A 256 -40.04 44.35 43.02
N GLN A 257 -40.79 44.65 41.93
CA GLN A 257 -40.41 45.56 40.83
C GLN A 257 -39.20 45.10 39.98
N ILE A 258 -38.69 43.90 40.20
CA ILE A 258 -37.63 43.28 39.40
C ILE A 258 -38.28 42.45 38.30
N THR A 259 -37.94 42.73 37.05
CA THR A 259 -38.35 41.97 35.87
C THR A 259 -37.26 40.96 35.53
N TYR A 260 -37.62 39.69 35.42
CA TYR A 260 -36.74 38.60 34.96
C TYR A 260 -37.24 38.00 33.65
N SER A 261 -36.39 37.88 32.63
CA SER A 261 -36.74 37.33 31.31
C SER A 261 -35.62 36.48 30.73
N VAL A 262 -35.96 35.41 30.00
CA VAL A 262 -34.99 34.47 29.39
C VAL A 262 -35.26 34.32 27.89
N TYR A 263 -34.20 34.37 27.09
CA TYR A 263 -34.20 34.30 25.64
C TYR A 263 -33.33 33.15 25.14
N LYS A 264 -33.75 32.48 24.06
CA LYS A 264 -32.87 31.56 23.31
C LYS A 264 -32.29 32.32 22.14
N ILE A 265 -30.97 32.22 21.95
CA ILE A 265 -30.30 32.87 20.83
C ILE A 265 -29.44 31.84 20.13
N LYS A 266 -29.62 31.69 18.82
CA LYS A 266 -28.77 30.88 17.96
C LYS A 266 -28.36 31.69 16.74
N GLY A 267 -27.06 31.81 16.50
CA GLY A 267 -26.54 32.56 15.35
C GLY A 267 -25.03 32.43 15.15
N LYS A 268 -24.54 33.04 14.06
CA LYS A 268 -23.12 33.10 13.72
C LYS A 268 -22.46 34.34 14.29
N PHE A 269 -21.33 34.14 14.96
CA PHE A 269 -20.53 35.18 15.60
C PHE A 269 -19.10 35.14 15.08
N LYS A 270 -18.47 36.30 15.00
CA LYS A 270 -17.04 36.43 14.71
C LYS A 270 -16.23 36.04 15.95
N ALA A 271 -15.25 35.17 15.76
CA ALA A 271 -14.23 34.84 16.75
C ALA A 271 -13.17 35.96 16.82
N ASP A 272 -12.36 35.97 17.88
CA ASP A 272 -11.18 36.84 18.04
C ASP A 272 -11.48 38.35 17.93
N PHE A 273 -12.68 38.74 18.38
CA PHE A 273 -13.18 40.12 18.32
C PHE A 273 -12.59 41.05 19.41
N LEU A 274 -11.71 40.53 20.28
CA LEU A 274 -11.00 41.31 21.31
C LEU A 274 -9.52 41.42 20.95
N ALA A 275 -8.92 42.58 21.20
CA ALA A 275 -7.48 42.79 21.04
C ALA A 275 -6.71 42.08 22.16
N SER A 276 -6.28 40.84 21.92
CA SER A 276 -5.43 40.05 22.84
C SER A 276 -4.29 39.37 22.11
N ASN A 277 -3.21 39.04 22.83
CA ASN A 277 -2.08 38.28 22.31
C ASN A 277 -2.58 36.90 21.85
N PHE A 278 -2.61 36.67 20.55
CA PHE A 278 -3.02 35.40 19.95
C PHE A 278 -1.96 34.33 20.20
N ALA A 279 -2.36 33.23 20.82
CA ALA A 279 -1.53 32.03 20.92
C ALA A 279 -1.99 31.01 19.87
N TYR A 280 -1.02 30.29 19.29
CA TYR A 280 -1.28 29.34 18.21
C TYR A 280 -2.33 28.28 18.60
N LYS A 281 -3.27 28.03 17.69
CA LYS A 281 -4.37 27.07 17.90
C LYS A 281 -5.18 27.37 19.17
N GLN A 282 -5.23 28.65 19.56
CA GLN A 282 -6.15 29.17 20.54
C GLN A 282 -6.98 30.28 19.90
N HIS A 283 -8.28 30.27 20.16
CA HIS A 283 -9.20 31.30 19.69
C HIS A 283 -10.11 31.74 20.84
N ILE A 284 -10.47 33.01 20.84
CA ILE A 284 -11.47 33.57 21.74
C ILE A 284 -12.79 33.59 20.99
N ILE A 285 -13.72 32.74 21.41
CA ILE A 285 -15.09 32.74 20.91
C ILE A 285 -16.02 33.33 21.97
N GLY A 286 -17.18 33.81 21.56
CA GLY A 286 -18.12 34.38 22.51
C GLY A 286 -19.07 35.38 21.88
N VAL A 287 -19.76 36.11 22.75
CA VAL A 287 -20.70 37.15 22.35
C VAL A 287 -20.37 38.46 23.03
N SER A 288 -20.56 39.54 22.29
CA SER A 288 -20.41 40.89 22.80
C SER A 288 -21.53 41.77 22.30
N PHE A 289 -22.19 42.50 23.19
CA PHE A 289 -23.33 43.33 22.84
C PHE A 289 -23.45 44.57 23.71
N HIS A 290 -24.15 45.58 23.20
CA HIS A 290 -24.55 46.77 23.96
C HIS A 290 -26.01 47.14 23.66
N HIS A 291 -26.53 48.14 24.37
CA HIS A 291 -27.85 48.70 24.09
C HIS A 291 -27.76 49.73 22.95
N LYS A 292 -28.73 49.76 22.03
CA LYS A 292 -28.75 50.65 20.85
C LYS A 292 -28.82 52.13 21.19
N TYR A 293 -29.69 52.49 22.15
CA TYR A 293 -30.02 53.89 22.46
C TYR A 293 -29.51 54.37 23.83
N LEU A 294 -29.60 53.55 24.88
CA LEU A 294 -29.17 53.93 26.23
C LEU A 294 -27.65 53.88 26.35
N THR A 295 -27.06 55.04 26.62
CA THR A 295 -25.63 55.19 26.91
C THR A 295 -25.25 54.51 28.22
N ARG A 296 -23.94 54.37 28.47
CA ARG A 296 -23.39 53.87 29.74
C ARG A 296 -23.84 54.67 30.96
N ASN A 297 -24.25 55.93 30.78
CA ASN A 297 -24.76 56.76 31.88
C ASN A 297 -26.18 56.36 32.29
N ASN A 298 -26.96 55.74 31.41
CA ASN A 298 -28.35 55.34 31.68
C ASN A 298 -28.53 53.82 31.83
N LEU A 299 -27.61 53.02 31.29
CA LEU A 299 -27.66 51.57 31.39
C LEU A 299 -26.27 50.97 31.59
N ILE A 300 -26.15 50.09 32.57
CA ILE A 300 -24.95 49.29 32.84
C ILE A 300 -25.36 47.81 32.89
N TYR A 301 -24.75 46.99 32.03
CA TYR A 301 -24.85 45.54 32.12
C TYR A 301 -23.90 45.02 33.19
N VAL A 302 -24.41 44.16 34.07
CA VAL A 302 -23.63 43.52 35.13
C VAL A 302 -23.74 42.02 35.00
N THR A 303 -22.64 41.30 35.18
CA THR A 303 -22.63 39.84 35.17
C THR A 303 -23.50 39.29 36.31
N ASP A 304 -24.48 38.44 35.99
CA ASP A 304 -25.31 37.76 36.98
C ASP A 304 -24.59 36.56 37.62
N VAL A 305 -23.59 36.85 38.46
CA VAL A 305 -22.78 35.84 39.16
C VAL A 305 -23.65 34.94 40.06
N LEU A 306 -24.74 35.49 40.62
CA LEU A 306 -25.70 34.73 41.45
C LEU A 306 -26.46 33.70 40.62
N GLY A 307 -26.89 34.05 39.41
CA GLY A 307 -27.63 33.15 38.50
C GLY A 307 -26.73 32.16 37.75
N MET A 308 -25.52 32.56 37.33
CA MET A 308 -24.60 31.71 36.55
C MET A 308 -23.68 30.85 37.42
N GLY A 309 -23.26 31.38 38.57
CA GLY A 309 -22.08 30.92 39.31
C GLY A 309 -20.78 31.59 38.83
N LYS A 310 -19.69 31.36 39.57
CA LYS A 310 -18.35 31.89 39.23
C LYS A 310 -17.85 31.30 37.89
N ALA A 311 -17.02 32.05 37.17
CA ALA A 311 -16.50 31.66 35.85
C ALA A 311 -15.87 30.24 35.81
N ASN A 312 -15.10 29.85 36.83
CA ASN A 312 -14.53 28.51 36.94
C ASN A 312 -15.58 27.39 37.04
N THR A 313 -16.70 27.67 37.71
CA THR A 313 -17.82 26.72 37.81
C THR A 313 -18.53 26.60 36.46
N VAL A 314 -18.65 27.71 35.72
CA VAL A 314 -19.23 27.71 34.37
C VAL A 314 -18.33 26.94 33.39
N LEU A 315 -17.01 27.13 33.43
CA LEU A 315 -16.05 26.36 32.62
C LEU A 315 -16.22 24.84 32.84
N LYS A 316 -16.29 24.40 34.10
CA LYS A 316 -16.52 22.98 34.43
C LYS A 316 -17.85 22.47 33.88
N LYS A 317 -18.92 23.28 33.90
CA LYS A 317 -20.21 22.91 33.29
C LYS A 317 -20.09 22.78 31.78
N ILE A 318 -19.45 23.73 31.09
CA ILE A 318 -19.22 23.68 29.63
C ILE A 318 -18.46 22.41 29.22
N GLN A 319 -17.46 22.02 30.00
CA GLN A 319 -16.68 20.80 29.78
C GLN A 319 -17.50 19.53 30.06
N ASN A 320 -18.25 19.49 31.16
CA ASN A 320 -19.07 18.33 31.53
C ASN A 320 -20.26 18.11 30.60
N ASP A 321 -20.91 19.19 30.16
CA ASP A 321 -22.09 19.17 29.29
C ASP A 321 -21.71 18.97 27.81
N GLN A 322 -20.40 18.85 27.50
CA GLN A 322 -19.86 18.67 26.14
C GLN A 322 -20.40 19.70 25.12
N VAL A 323 -20.53 20.96 25.56
CA VAL A 323 -21.00 22.09 24.73
C VAL A 323 -20.16 22.23 23.45
N LEU A 324 -18.86 21.92 23.53
CA LEU A 324 -17.98 21.67 22.39
C LEU A 324 -17.86 20.17 22.18
N SER A 325 -18.33 19.70 21.02
CA SER A 325 -18.19 18.29 20.65
C SER A 325 -16.72 17.86 20.66
N PRO A 326 -16.34 16.73 21.29
CA PRO A 326 -14.98 16.21 21.25
C PRO A 326 -14.48 15.96 19.80
N ALA A 327 -15.39 15.66 18.87
CA ALA A 327 -15.08 15.44 17.45
C ALA A 327 -14.65 16.71 16.72
N SER A 328 -14.92 17.90 17.28
CA SER A 328 -14.42 19.16 16.73
C SER A 328 -12.90 19.29 16.81
N GLY A 329 -12.25 18.53 17.69
CA GLY A 329 -10.82 18.66 17.95
C GLY A 329 -10.44 19.89 18.77
N TRP A 330 -11.39 20.57 19.43
CA TRP A 330 -11.15 21.74 20.30
C TRP A 330 -11.64 21.49 21.74
N SER A 331 -11.02 22.15 22.72
CA SER A 331 -11.48 22.15 24.13
C SER A 331 -11.52 23.57 24.70
N ALA A 332 -12.45 23.82 25.62
CA ALA A 332 -12.53 25.08 26.36
C ALA A 332 -11.49 25.09 27.50
N GLU A 333 -10.66 26.14 27.53
CA GLU A 333 -9.58 26.33 28.51
C GLU A 333 -9.94 27.36 29.58
N GLN A 334 -10.60 28.46 29.19
CA GLN A 334 -10.99 29.53 30.12
C GLN A 334 -12.31 30.18 29.69
N VAL A 335 -13.09 30.67 30.67
CA VAL A 335 -14.30 31.47 30.44
C VAL A 335 -14.17 32.80 31.17
N ARG A 336 -14.54 33.91 30.54
CA ARG A 336 -14.57 35.25 31.15
C ARG A 336 -15.89 35.95 30.87
N PHE A 337 -16.39 36.65 31.87
CA PHE A 337 -17.56 37.52 31.76
C PHE A 337 -17.17 38.88 32.29
N PHE A 338 -17.27 39.92 31.47
CA PHE A 338 -16.92 41.26 31.88
C PHE A 338 -17.78 42.30 31.18
N GLN A 339 -17.87 43.45 31.84
CA GLN A 339 -18.45 44.65 31.28
C GLN A 339 -17.31 45.61 30.91
N ASP A 340 -17.43 46.28 29.77
CA ASP A 340 -16.55 47.36 29.37
C ASP A 340 -17.31 48.44 28.57
N VAL A 341 -16.58 49.32 27.89
CA VAL A 341 -17.14 50.47 27.18
C VAL A 341 -16.98 50.29 25.67
N ALA A 342 -18.10 50.26 24.95
CA ALA A 342 -18.10 50.39 23.50
C ALA A 342 -18.20 51.88 23.13
N LYS A 343 -17.17 52.41 22.49
CA LYS A 343 -17.18 53.78 21.95
C LYS A 343 -17.76 53.78 20.54
N LYS A 344 -18.79 54.58 20.30
CA LYS A 344 -19.38 54.79 18.97
C LYS A 344 -19.29 56.27 18.63
N PHE A 345 -18.82 56.61 17.43
CA PHE A 345 -18.88 58.00 16.97
C PHE A 345 -20.34 58.44 16.89
N SER A 346 -20.65 59.65 17.36
CA SER A 346 -22.00 60.20 17.29
C SER A 346 -22.45 60.43 15.85
N LEU A 347 -21.53 60.51 14.89
CA LEU A 347 -21.81 60.78 13.47
C LEU A 347 -22.68 62.03 13.25
N GLY A 348 -22.63 62.98 14.19
CA GLY A 348 -23.45 64.20 14.14
C GLY A 348 -24.91 64.02 14.58
N ASP A 349 -25.23 62.93 15.29
CA ASP A 349 -26.54 62.73 15.92
C ASP A 349 -26.93 63.96 16.76
N PRO A 350 -28.09 64.61 16.48
CA PRO A 350 -28.58 65.78 17.20
C PRO A 350 -28.61 65.62 18.72
N GLU A 351 -28.85 64.41 19.22
CA GLU A 351 -28.94 64.14 20.65
C GLU A 351 -27.57 64.29 21.37
N TYR A 352 -26.46 64.14 20.65
CA TYR A 352 -25.10 64.09 21.20
C TYR A 352 -24.17 65.18 20.67
N LEU A 353 -24.70 66.24 20.04
CA LEU A 353 -23.90 67.34 19.48
C LEU A 353 -23.02 68.06 20.51
N ASN A 354 -23.44 68.06 21.77
CA ASN A 354 -22.74 68.73 22.85
C ASN A 354 -21.74 67.83 23.61
N VAL A 355 -21.60 66.56 23.21
CA VAL A 355 -20.65 65.62 23.84
C VAL A 355 -19.23 65.91 23.35
N GLN A 356 -18.33 66.22 24.29
CA GLN A 356 -16.94 66.48 23.97
C GLN A 356 -16.26 65.25 23.36
N GLY A 357 -15.59 65.43 22.22
CA GLY A 357 -14.89 64.35 21.51
C GLY A 357 -15.76 63.56 20.53
N GLY A 358 -17.07 63.82 20.44
CA GLY A 358 -17.96 63.23 19.42
C GLY A 358 -18.08 61.70 19.50
N THR A 359 -17.74 61.10 20.64
CA THR A 359 -17.86 59.66 20.90
C THR A 359 -18.82 59.41 22.06
N ILE A 360 -19.73 58.46 21.87
CA ILE A 360 -20.72 58.04 22.85
C ILE A 360 -20.27 56.71 23.44
N ASP A 361 -20.26 56.65 24.77
CA ASP A 361 -19.87 55.48 25.54
C ASP A 361 -21.12 54.63 25.84
N TYR A 362 -21.14 53.39 25.37
CA TYR A 362 -22.16 52.39 25.68
C TYR A 362 -21.62 51.34 26.64
N SER A 363 -22.46 50.85 27.55
CA SER A 363 -22.12 49.68 28.36
C SER A 363 -22.14 48.44 27.46
N ARG A 364 -20.99 47.78 27.32
CA ARG A 364 -20.86 46.53 26.56
C ARG A 364 -20.71 45.36 27.53
N PHE A 365 -21.49 44.32 27.31
CA PHE A 365 -21.33 43.03 27.99
C PHE A 365 -20.61 42.08 27.06
N SER A 366 -19.57 41.40 27.56
CA SER A 366 -18.80 40.42 26.81
C SER A 366 -18.70 39.11 27.59
N ALA A 367 -19.10 38.02 26.94
CA ALA A 367 -18.95 36.67 27.43
C ALA A 367 -18.02 35.91 26.49
N THR A 368 -16.84 35.54 26.96
CA THR A 368 -15.80 34.91 26.14
C THR A 368 -15.38 33.55 26.66
N ILE A 369 -15.07 32.65 25.74
CA ILE A 369 -14.47 31.34 25.98
C ILE A 369 -13.18 31.29 25.18
N LEU A 370 -12.07 31.03 25.85
CA LEU A 370 -10.81 30.65 25.22
C LEU A 370 -10.87 29.15 24.90
N ILE A 371 -10.79 28.81 23.63
CA ILE A 371 -10.72 27.42 23.14
C ILE A 371 -9.33 27.10 22.60
N LYS A 372 -8.92 25.84 22.70
CA LYS A 372 -7.61 25.33 22.27
C LYS A 372 -7.75 24.04 21.46
N LYS A 373 -6.96 23.87 20.40
CA LYS A 373 -6.97 22.64 19.59
C LYS A 373 -6.34 21.47 20.37
N ASN A 374 -7.02 20.33 20.37
CA ASN A 374 -6.67 19.08 21.05
C ASN A 374 -5.61 18.30 20.27
N GLU A 375 -4.46 18.90 20.00
CA GLU A 375 -3.33 18.22 19.39
C GLU A 375 -2.16 18.12 20.36
N PHE A 376 -1.49 16.97 20.36
CA PHE A 376 -0.23 16.81 21.07
C PHE A 376 0.83 17.66 20.38
N THR A 377 1.16 18.80 20.97
CA THR A 377 2.25 19.66 20.51
C THR A 377 3.30 19.73 21.62
N LEU A 378 4.53 19.29 21.30
CA LEU A 378 5.68 19.38 22.22
C LEU A 378 5.92 20.83 22.65
N ARG A 379 5.61 21.78 21.77
CA ARG A 379 5.69 23.23 22.00
C ARG A 379 4.84 23.72 23.17
N GLY A 380 3.66 23.15 23.40
CA GLY A 380 2.77 23.56 24.50
C GLY A 380 3.26 23.14 25.89
N LYS A 381 4.30 22.31 25.97
CA LYS A 381 4.85 21.78 27.24
C LYS A 381 6.10 22.50 27.71
N LEU A 382 6.83 23.19 26.83
CA LEU A 382 8.05 23.89 27.20
C LEU A 382 7.75 25.34 27.59
N PRO A 383 7.94 25.75 28.86
CA PRO A 383 7.69 27.13 29.24
C PRO A 383 8.70 28.07 28.57
N TYR A 384 8.22 29.23 28.09
CA TYR A 384 9.02 30.21 27.33
C TYR A 384 10.33 30.58 28.04
N ASN A 385 10.29 30.78 29.36
CA ASN A 385 11.45 31.16 30.16
C ASN A 385 12.58 30.11 30.13
N TYR A 386 12.26 28.84 29.92
CA TYR A 386 13.27 27.77 29.81
C TYR A 386 13.75 27.57 28.38
N ALA A 387 12.94 27.92 27.38
CA ALA A 387 13.28 27.74 25.97
C ALA A 387 14.56 28.50 25.58
N GLN A 388 14.71 29.74 26.05
CA GLN A 388 15.92 30.55 25.82
C GLN A 388 17.19 29.85 26.32
N ASN A 389 17.16 29.30 27.53
CA ASN A 389 18.29 28.60 28.12
C ASN A 389 18.60 27.28 27.38
N ILE A 390 17.58 26.55 26.95
CA ILE A 390 17.74 25.27 26.24
C ILE A 390 18.36 25.48 24.85
N VAL A 391 17.94 26.51 24.09
CA VAL A 391 18.56 26.81 22.78
C VAL A 391 20.06 27.04 22.96
N VAL A 392 20.43 27.96 23.87
CA VAL A 392 21.83 28.36 24.09
C VAL A 392 22.67 27.18 24.54
N LEU A 393 22.19 26.43 25.54
CA LEU A 393 22.89 25.26 26.06
C LEU A 393 23.06 24.17 24.98
N SER A 394 22.04 23.98 24.14
CA SER A 394 22.09 22.99 23.07
C SER A 394 23.12 23.36 21.99
N PHE A 395 23.20 24.63 21.59
CA PHE A 395 24.25 25.09 20.67
C PHE A 395 25.65 24.92 21.26
N ILE A 396 25.85 25.26 22.54
CA ILE A 396 27.14 25.07 23.22
C ILE A 396 27.56 23.60 23.22
N PHE A 397 26.65 22.68 23.59
CA PHE A 397 26.96 21.26 23.60
C PHE A 397 27.18 20.69 22.20
N ILE A 398 26.45 21.14 21.17
CA ILE A 398 26.70 20.72 19.78
C ILE A 398 28.12 21.09 19.34
N ILE A 399 28.57 22.32 19.64
CA ILE A 399 29.93 22.79 19.34
C ILE A 399 30.96 21.97 20.12
N LEU A 400 30.76 21.77 21.42
CA LEU A 400 31.65 20.98 22.27
C LEU A 400 31.78 19.54 21.77
N PHE A 401 30.66 18.91 21.42
CA PHE A 401 30.61 17.56 20.88
C PHE A 401 31.28 17.45 19.51
N ASN A 402 31.18 18.47 18.65
CA ASN A 402 31.89 18.51 17.38
C ASN A 402 33.41 18.60 17.54
N ILE A 403 33.89 19.27 18.60
CA ILE A 403 35.33 19.32 18.91
C ILE A 403 35.79 17.97 19.50
N THR A 404 35.02 17.41 20.44
CA THR A 404 35.35 16.15 21.10
C THR A 404 35.30 14.95 20.14
N SER A 405 34.36 14.93 19.17
CA SER A 405 34.25 13.84 18.17
C SER A 405 35.47 13.76 17.26
N LYS A 406 36.08 14.90 16.92
CA LYS A 406 37.37 14.96 16.19
C LYS A 406 38.55 14.45 17.01
N LYS A 407 38.52 14.63 18.33
CA LYS A 407 39.60 14.23 19.25
C LYS A 407 39.51 12.77 19.70
N PHE A 408 38.30 12.23 19.90
CA PHE A 408 38.06 10.88 20.42
C PHE A 408 37.17 10.05 19.48
N ARG A 409 37.80 9.40 18.49
CA ARG A 409 37.10 8.64 17.43
C ARG A 409 36.28 7.46 17.97
N SER A 410 36.67 6.87 19.10
CA SER A 410 35.94 5.76 19.75
C SER A 410 34.56 6.14 20.29
N LEU A 411 34.37 7.39 20.70
CA LEU A 411 33.10 7.90 21.25
C LEU A 411 32.21 8.55 20.18
N SER A 412 32.65 8.61 18.92
CA SER A 412 31.97 9.31 17.82
C SER A 412 30.49 8.92 17.67
N LYS A 413 30.17 7.62 17.77
CA LYS A 413 28.80 7.09 17.68
C LYS A 413 27.90 7.55 18.83
N LEU A 414 28.43 7.58 20.06
CA LEU A 414 27.71 8.07 21.23
C LEU A 414 27.50 9.58 21.15
N ILE A 415 28.52 10.31 20.69
CA ILE A 415 28.45 11.76 20.50
C ILE A 415 27.40 12.13 19.45
N TRP A 416 27.32 11.38 18.34
CA TRP A 416 26.31 11.58 17.30
C TRP A 416 24.87 11.43 17.84
N PHE A 417 24.64 10.45 18.71
CA PHE A 417 23.34 10.27 19.36
C PHE A 417 22.93 11.50 20.19
N PHE A 418 23.85 12.03 21.02
CA PHE A 418 23.58 13.25 21.78
C PHE A 418 23.40 14.49 20.89
N GLN A 419 24.17 14.62 19.80
CA GLN A 419 23.99 15.71 18.84
C GLN A 419 22.62 15.68 18.17
N THR A 420 22.10 14.48 17.87
CA THR A 420 20.76 14.31 17.33
C THR A 420 19.70 14.82 18.30
N ILE A 421 19.79 14.43 19.58
CA ILE A 421 18.89 14.92 20.64
C ILE A 421 18.98 16.45 20.76
N LEU A 422 20.19 17.02 20.77
CA LEU A 422 20.38 18.46 20.89
C LEU A 422 19.84 19.23 19.68
N ALA A 423 19.95 18.68 18.46
CA ALA A 423 19.37 19.31 17.27
C ALA A 423 17.84 19.40 17.36
N PHE A 424 17.18 18.35 17.88
CA PHE A 424 15.74 18.39 18.16
C PHE A 424 15.39 19.39 19.26
N LEU A 425 16.22 19.51 20.30
CA LEU A 425 16.03 20.51 21.35
C LEU A 425 16.18 21.93 20.82
N VAL A 426 17.16 22.20 19.95
CA VAL A 426 17.31 23.51 19.28
C VAL A 426 16.08 23.83 18.45
N LEU A 427 15.59 22.87 17.66
CA LEU A 427 14.40 23.07 16.84
C LEU A 427 13.17 23.40 17.69
N LEU A 428 12.90 22.59 18.71
CA LEU A 428 11.77 22.77 19.63
C LEU A 428 11.83 24.11 20.37
N SER A 429 13.00 24.46 20.90
CA SER A 429 13.16 25.67 21.70
C SER A 429 13.22 26.94 20.84
N GLY A 430 13.76 26.87 19.62
CA GLY A 430 13.68 27.94 18.62
C GLY A 430 12.25 28.25 18.20
N GLU A 431 11.42 27.22 18.01
CA GLU A 431 9.99 27.37 17.69
C GLU A 431 9.23 28.09 18.82
N VAL A 432 9.45 27.67 20.06
CA VAL A 432 8.83 28.28 21.26
C VAL A 432 9.22 29.75 21.41
N ILE A 433 10.49 30.10 21.14
CA ILE A 433 10.95 31.49 21.25
C ILE A 433 10.28 32.35 20.20
N LEU A 434 10.33 31.93 18.92
CA LEU A 434 9.85 32.75 17.80
C LEU A 434 8.35 33.00 17.85
N VAL A 435 7.56 32.02 18.30
CA VAL A 435 6.12 32.23 18.43
C VAL A 435 5.80 33.22 19.54
N ASN A 436 6.47 33.10 20.69
CA ASN A 436 6.20 34.00 21.82
C ASN A 436 6.92 35.36 21.66
N PHE A 437 7.51 35.65 20.50
CA PHE A 437 8.28 36.86 20.24
C PHE A 437 7.39 38.02 19.77
N GLY A 438 6.78 38.73 20.72
CA GLY A 438 6.12 40.02 20.47
C GLY A 438 4.79 39.97 19.69
N ASN A 439 4.24 41.15 19.37
CA ASN A 439 2.96 41.34 18.66
C ASN A 439 3.09 41.01 17.16
N ILE A 440 3.25 39.73 16.83
CA ILE A 440 3.26 39.28 15.44
C ILE A 440 1.80 39.12 14.97
N GLU A 441 1.46 39.75 13.84
CA GLU A 441 0.17 39.61 13.19
C GLU A 441 -0.13 38.14 12.82
N THR A 442 -1.40 37.73 12.92
CA THR A 442 -1.85 36.34 12.77
C THR A 442 -1.34 35.67 11.48
N TYR A 443 -1.29 36.40 10.37
CA TYR A 443 -0.81 35.86 9.09
C TYR A 443 0.70 35.54 9.09
N LYS A 444 1.52 36.34 9.79
CA LYS A 444 2.97 36.11 9.90
C LYS A 444 3.27 34.92 10.81
N MET A 445 2.43 34.71 11.82
CA MET A 445 2.52 33.56 12.73
C MET A 445 2.31 32.24 12.01
N GLU A 446 1.34 32.17 11.11
CA GLU A 446 1.09 30.96 10.32
C GLU A 446 2.30 30.56 9.46
N VAL A 447 2.96 31.55 8.83
CA VAL A 447 4.16 31.33 8.02
C VAL A 447 5.32 30.79 8.87
N ILE A 448 5.57 31.39 10.04
CA ILE A 448 6.63 30.95 10.96
C ILE A 448 6.41 29.49 11.34
N ILE A 449 5.17 29.11 11.66
CA ILE A 449 4.85 27.77 12.10
C ILE A 449 5.01 26.76 10.96
N ARG A 450 4.53 27.09 9.76
CA ARG A 450 4.76 26.24 8.57
C ARG A 450 6.24 26.00 8.31
N ILE A 451 7.11 26.99 8.53
CA ILE A 451 8.56 26.83 8.41
C ILE A 451 9.06 25.78 9.42
N PHE A 452 8.63 25.85 10.68
CA PHE A 452 9.02 24.87 11.70
C PHE A 452 8.46 23.48 11.42
N ASP A 453 7.21 23.36 10.97
CA ASP A 453 6.62 22.09 10.58
C ASP A 453 7.42 21.41 9.44
N ILE A 454 7.92 22.19 8.47
CA ILE A 454 8.85 21.69 7.43
C ILE A 454 10.18 21.24 8.05
N LEU A 455 10.75 22.03 8.95
CA LEU A 455 12.02 21.69 9.61
C LEU A 455 11.92 20.42 10.47
N TRP A 456 10.75 20.13 11.05
CA TRP A 456 10.47 18.89 11.78
C TRP A 456 10.52 17.65 10.89
N TRP A 457 10.36 17.78 9.57
CA TRP A 457 10.57 16.70 8.61
C TRP A 457 12.00 16.63 8.07
N LEU A 458 12.62 17.78 7.81
CA LEU A 458 13.96 17.85 7.24
C LEU A 458 15.06 17.49 8.23
N THR A 459 14.92 17.87 9.50
CA THR A 459 15.93 17.62 10.53
C THR A 459 16.12 16.11 10.79
N PRO A 460 15.07 15.30 11.03
CA PRO A 460 15.21 13.84 11.10
C PRO A 460 15.79 13.24 9.82
N ALA A 461 15.35 13.69 8.64
CA ALA A 461 15.83 13.17 7.36
C ALA A 461 17.35 13.38 7.19
N PHE A 462 17.82 14.59 7.52
CA PHE A 462 19.24 14.91 7.53
C PHE A 462 20.01 14.04 8.54
N MET A 463 19.48 13.86 9.75
CA MET A 463 20.11 13.02 10.76
C MET A 463 20.16 11.55 10.34
N ILE A 464 19.08 10.97 9.82
CA ILE A 464 19.06 9.58 9.31
C ILE A 464 20.09 9.38 8.21
N ASN A 465 20.24 10.36 7.30
CA ASN A 465 21.26 10.29 6.26
C ASN A 465 22.68 10.24 6.85
N LEU A 466 23.00 11.13 7.80
CA LEU A 466 24.27 11.11 8.52
C LEU A 466 24.49 9.83 9.35
N ALA A 467 23.41 9.30 9.93
CA ALA A 467 23.43 8.03 10.67
C ALA A 467 23.80 6.88 9.74
N SER A 468 23.21 6.83 8.53
CA SER A 468 23.50 5.78 7.56
C SER A 468 24.99 5.74 7.20
N GLU A 469 25.60 6.93 7.04
CA GLU A 469 27.03 7.06 6.77
C GLU A 469 27.89 6.50 7.91
N SER A 470 27.55 6.86 9.15
CA SER A 470 28.36 6.52 10.33
C SER A 470 28.14 5.09 10.86
N PHE A 471 26.93 4.54 10.71
CA PHE A 471 26.53 3.26 11.30
C PHE A 471 26.36 2.12 10.30
N ILE A 472 26.09 2.42 9.02
CA ILE A 472 25.88 1.41 7.98
C ILE A 472 27.07 1.39 7.03
N TRP A 473 27.36 2.50 6.36
CA TRP A 473 28.35 2.51 5.28
C TRP A 473 29.77 2.33 5.78
N THR A 474 30.23 3.17 6.71
CA THR A 474 31.61 3.12 7.22
C THR A 474 31.96 1.74 7.82
N PRO A 475 31.13 1.12 8.69
CA PRO A 475 31.46 -0.19 9.26
C PRO A 475 31.44 -1.32 8.22
N LEU A 476 30.59 -1.22 7.21
CA LEU A 476 30.48 -2.24 6.16
C LEU A 476 31.67 -2.17 5.19
N GLU A 477 32.19 -0.97 4.92
CA GLU A 477 33.43 -0.78 4.17
C GLU A 477 34.66 -1.29 4.93
N GLU A 478 34.74 -0.99 6.23
CA GLU A 478 35.81 -1.49 7.10
C GLU A 478 35.83 -3.03 7.16
N LYS A 479 34.65 -3.66 7.23
CA LYS A 479 34.54 -5.13 7.32
C LYS A 479 34.72 -5.84 5.98
N SER A 480 34.30 -5.23 4.88
CA SER A 480 34.36 -5.83 3.54
C SER A 480 35.66 -5.51 2.79
N GLY A 481 36.42 -4.50 3.22
CA GLY A 481 37.63 -4.02 2.54
C GLY A 481 37.38 -3.40 1.17
N ARG A 482 36.12 -3.12 0.83
CA ARG A 482 35.70 -2.54 -0.46
C ARG A 482 34.85 -1.31 -0.20
N LEU A 483 35.07 -0.27 -1.00
CA LEU A 483 34.23 0.92 -0.97
C LEU A 483 32.85 0.60 -1.56
N ILE A 484 31.81 1.04 -0.86
CA ILE A 484 30.43 0.94 -1.31
C ILE A 484 30.23 1.95 -2.43
N PRO A 485 29.69 1.54 -3.59
CA PRO A 485 29.44 2.46 -4.70
C PRO A 485 28.58 3.66 -4.26
N ASN A 486 29.01 4.87 -4.65
CA ASN A 486 28.30 6.11 -4.33
C ASN A 486 26.82 6.10 -4.76
N VAL A 487 26.48 5.33 -5.81
CA VAL A 487 25.10 5.17 -6.28
C VAL A 487 24.18 4.63 -5.18
N VAL A 488 24.64 3.67 -4.37
CA VAL A 488 23.83 3.08 -3.30
C VAL A 488 23.61 4.08 -2.17
N ARG A 489 24.65 4.86 -1.83
CA ARG A 489 24.60 5.92 -0.82
C ARG A 489 23.63 7.03 -1.22
N ILE A 490 23.76 7.51 -2.46
CA ILE A 490 22.89 8.55 -3.02
C ILE A 490 21.45 8.05 -3.11
N PHE A 491 21.23 6.79 -3.46
CA PHE A 491 19.89 6.20 -3.52
C PHE A 491 19.20 6.17 -2.15
N LEU A 492 19.91 5.75 -1.09
CA LEU A 492 19.34 5.78 0.26
C LEU A 492 19.03 7.21 0.70
N ALA A 493 19.96 8.15 0.48
CA ALA A 493 19.75 9.56 0.79
C ALA A 493 18.53 10.12 0.05
N PHE A 494 18.40 9.82 -1.25
CA PHE A 494 17.25 10.20 -2.05
C PHE A 494 15.94 9.67 -1.46
N LEU A 495 15.87 8.40 -1.07
CA LEU A 495 14.67 7.83 -0.45
C LEU A 495 14.29 8.55 0.84
N VAL A 496 15.27 8.81 1.72
CA VAL A 496 15.04 9.50 3.00
C VAL A 496 14.47 10.90 2.78
N TYR A 497 15.06 11.69 1.87
CA TYR A 497 14.56 13.03 1.55
C TYR A 497 13.25 13.01 0.77
N PHE A 498 13.05 12.02 -0.11
CA PHE A 498 11.79 11.84 -0.83
C PHE A 498 10.63 11.58 0.12
N PHE A 499 10.80 10.66 1.08
CA PHE A 499 9.76 10.40 2.10
C PHE A 499 9.52 11.61 3.02
N SER A 500 10.58 12.36 3.35
CA SER A 500 10.45 13.61 4.09
C SER A 500 9.62 14.64 3.31
N LEU A 501 9.87 14.81 2.00
CA LEU A 501 9.10 15.69 1.12
C LEU A 501 7.63 15.26 1.01
N VAL A 502 7.39 13.96 0.84
CA VAL A 502 6.03 13.38 0.82
C VAL A 502 5.31 13.65 2.14
N GLY A 503 6.00 13.48 3.27
CA GLY A 503 5.48 13.81 4.61
C GLY A 503 5.16 15.30 4.76
N ILE A 504 6.00 16.20 4.23
CA ILE A 504 5.74 17.64 4.22
C ILE A 504 4.46 17.95 3.43
N VAL A 505 4.32 17.41 2.22
CA VAL A 505 3.15 17.66 1.37
C VAL A 505 1.87 17.14 2.03
N ALA A 506 1.89 15.94 2.62
CA ALA A 506 0.74 15.35 3.27
C ALA A 506 0.37 16.01 4.61
N PHE A 507 1.34 16.20 5.51
CA PHE A 507 1.05 16.57 6.90
C PHE A 507 1.19 18.06 7.18
N VAL A 508 1.99 18.80 6.41
CA VAL A 508 2.18 20.25 6.60
C VAL A 508 1.22 21.05 5.72
N TYR A 509 1.01 20.63 4.47
CA TYR A 509 0.11 21.31 3.53
C TYR A 509 -1.28 20.67 3.42
N ASP A 510 -1.52 19.57 4.16
CA ASP A 510 -2.76 18.80 4.15
C ASP A 510 -3.23 18.41 2.73
N GLN A 511 -2.27 18.17 1.83
CA GLN A 511 -2.55 17.84 0.43
C GLN A 511 -2.71 16.33 0.27
N GLN A 512 -3.74 15.94 -0.49
CA GLN A 512 -3.96 14.53 -0.80
C GLN A 512 -2.88 14.00 -1.76
N LEU A 513 -2.12 13.00 -1.32
CA LEU A 513 -1.05 12.38 -2.09
C LEU A 513 -1.53 11.36 -3.14
N THR A 514 -2.83 11.21 -3.35
CA THR A 514 -3.42 10.19 -4.23
C THR A 514 -2.90 10.27 -5.67
N SER A 515 -2.68 11.48 -6.19
CA SER A 515 -2.12 11.71 -7.51
C SER A 515 -0.64 11.27 -7.62
N ILE A 516 0.17 11.56 -6.60
CA ILE A 516 1.59 11.15 -6.55
C ILE A 516 1.70 9.64 -6.36
N LEU A 517 0.85 9.03 -5.53
CA LEU A 517 0.78 7.58 -5.33
C LEU A 517 0.40 6.82 -6.62
N ALA A 518 -0.55 7.34 -7.41
CA ALA A 518 -0.93 6.74 -8.68
C ALA A 518 0.24 6.74 -9.69
N THR A 519 0.94 7.87 -9.82
CA THR A 519 2.10 7.99 -10.74
C THR A 519 3.34 7.22 -10.24
N SER A 520 3.57 7.18 -8.92
CA SER A 520 4.68 6.43 -8.33
C SER A 520 4.49 4.92 -8.45
N GLY A 521 3.24 4.43 -8.46
CA GLY A 521 2.94 3.03 -8.74
C GLY A 521 3.42 2.57 -10.12
N VAL A 522 3.24 3.40 -11.15
CA VAL A 522 3.73 3.10 -12.51
C VAL A 522 5.25 3.09 -12.56
N ILE A 523 5.91 4.05 -11.92
CA ILE A 523 7.38 4.11 -11.83
C ILE A 523 7.93 2.91 -11.05
N ALA A 524 7.31 2.55 -9.93
CA ALA A 524 7.68 1.38 -9.14
C ALA A 524 7.52 0.08 -9.94
N MET A 525 6.46 -0.03 -10.74
CA MET A 525 6.28 -1.16 -11.66
C MET A 525 7.37 -1.21 -12.74
N ILE A 526 7.71 -0.08 -13.37
CA ILE A 526 8.78 0.00 -14.38
C ILE A 526 10.14 -0.40 -13.78
N ILE A 527 10.48 0.16 -12.62
CA ILE A 527 11.71 -0.16 -11.90
C ILE A 527 11.72 -1.64 -11.48
N GLY A 528 10.58 -2.14 -10.97
CA GLY A 528 10.40 -3.54 -10.60
C GLY A 528 10.65 -4.49 -11.77
N LEU A 529 10.08 -4.21 -12.94
CA LEU A 529 10.32 -4.95 -14.17
C LEU A 529 11.79 -4.90 -14.60
N ALA A 530 12.44 -3.73 -14.51
CA ALA A 530 13.84 -3.57 -14.88
C ALA A 530 14.80 -4.32 -13.94
N ILE A 531 14.49 -4.39 -12.65
CA ILE A 531 15.33 -5.04 -11.63
C ILE A 531 14.98 -6.53 -11.49
N GLN A 532 13.86 -7.01 -12.02
CA GLN A 532 13.34 -8.38 -11.87
C GLN A 532 14.41 -9.46 -12.06
N ILE A 533 15.22 -9.37 -13.12
CA ILE A 533 16.27 -10.37 -13.42
C ILE A 533 17.38 -10.33 -12.36
N ASN A 534 17.74 -9.15 -11.85
CA ASN A 534 18.76 -9.02 -10.80
C ASN A 534 18.26 -9.59 -9.47
N ILE A 535 16.99 -9.37 -9.14
CA ILE A 535 16.34 -9.97 -7.96
C ILE A 535 16.25 -11.49 -8.12
N SER A 536 15.87 -11.99 -9.30
CA SER A 536 15.82 -13.44 -9.57
C SER A 536 17.17 -14.11 -9.35
N ASN A 537 18.28 -13.49 -9.79
CA ASN A 537 19.63 -14.00 -9.54
C ASN A 537 19.99 -14.05 -8.04
N ILE A 538 19.53 -13.08 -7.24
CA ILE A 538 19.74 -13.09 -5.79
C ILE A 538 18.99 -14.26 -5.16
N PHE A 539 17.68 -14.39 -5.44
CA PHE A 539 16.86 -15.47 -4.87
C PHE A 539 17.34 -16.85 -5.32
N SER A 540 17.71 -16.99 -6.59
CA SER A 540 18.30 -18.22 -7.11
C SER A 540 19.64 -18.53 -6.43
N GLY A 541 20.46 -17.53 -6.14
CA GLY A 541 21.70 -17.69 -5.38
C GLY A 541 21.48 -18.15 -3.94
N ILE A 542 20.45 -17.62 -3.28
CA ILE A 542 20.04 -18.07 -1.94
C ILE A 542 19.51 -19.51 -2.00
N ALA A 543 18.66 -19.83 -2.97
CA ALA A 543 18.09 -21.16 -3.15
C ALA A 543 19.17 -22.22 -3.41
N ILE A 544 20.10 -21.96 -4.33
CA ILE A 544 21.25 -22.84 -4.61
C ILE A 544 22.08 -23.10 -3.35
N ASN A 545 22.30 -22.08 -2.51
CA ASN A 545 23.04 -22.24 -1.25
C ASN A 545 22.29 -23.05 -0.17
N ILE A 546 20.95 -23.02 -0.19
CA ILE A 546 20.10 -23.76 0.76
C ILE A 546 19.92 -25.21 0.30
N GLU A 547 19.51 -25.43 -0.94
CA GLU A 547 19.25 -26.76 -1.50
C GLU A 547 20.53 -27.53 -1.79
N ARG A 548 21.62 -26.82 -2.08
CA ARG A 548 22.96 -27.36 -2.38
C ARG A 548 22.93 -28.50 -3.41
N PRO A 549 22.36 -28.30 -4.62
CA PRO A 549 22.39 -29.30 -5.68
C PRO A 549 23.83 -29.63 -6.15
N PHE A 550 24.77 -28.73 -5.88
CA PHE A 550 26.21 -28.89 -6.06
C PHE A 550 26.97 -28.05 -5.02
N ARG A 551 28.23 -28.39 -4.79
CA ARG A 551 29.14 -27.73 -3.85
C ARG A 551 30.38 -27.22 -4.56
N ILE A 552 31.14 -26.34 -3.89
CA ILE A 552 32.44 -25.91 -4.37
C ILE A 552 33.37 -27.14 -4.39
N GLY A 553 33.98 -27.39 -5.56
CA GLY A 553 34.78 -28.58 -5.87
C GLY A 553 34.05 -29.65 -6.70
N ASP A 554 32.71 -29.61 -6.79
CA ASP A 554 31.97 -30.61 -7.56
C ASP A 554 32.16 -30.39 -9.08
N TRP A 555 32.34 -31.48 -9.82
CA TRP A 555 32.24 -31.46 -11.28
C TRP A 555 30.79 -31.54 -11.71
N VAL A 556 30.33 -30.55 -12.48
CA VAL A 556 28.93 -30.45 -12.89
C VAL A 556 28.79 -30.07 -14.36
N LYS A 557 27.63 -30.39 -14.92
CA LYS A 557 27.16 -29.85 -16.20
C LYS A 557 25.81 -29.16 -15.98
N ILE A 558 25.76 -27.87 -16.27
CA ILE A 558 24.58 -27.02 -16.05
C ILE A 558 23.96 -26.69 -17.41
N GLY A 559 22.81 -27.29 -17.72
CA GLY A 559 22.06 -27.05 -18.94
C GLY A 559 22.89 -27.26 -20.22
N LYS A 560 23.03 -26.19 -21.02
CA LYS A 560 23.79 -26.19 -22.28
C LYS A 560 25.25 -25.79 -22.12
N PHE A 561 25.68 -25.43 -20.91
CA PHE A 561 27.05 -25.01 -20.64
C PHE A 561 27.98 -26.23 -20.58
N ASP A 562 29.26 -25.99 -20.85
CA ASP A 562 30.29 -27.02 -20.77
C ASP A 562 30.43 -27.55 -19.34
N GLU A 563 30.90 -28.80 -19.21
CA GLU A 563 31.19 -29.39 -17.90
C GLU A 563 32.40 -28.71 -17.26
N GLY A 564 32.35 -28.53 -15.94
CA GLY A 564 33.41 -27.88 -15.18
C GLY A 564 33.29 -28.06 -13.67
N GLU A 565 34.37 -27.75 -12.97
CA GLU A 565 34.46 -27.78 -11.51
C GLU A 565 33.92 -26.47 -10.91
N ILE A 566 33.06 -26.53 -9.89
CA ILE A 566 32.55 -25.33 -9.22
C ILE A 566 33.66 -24.67 -8.39
N ILE A 567 34.06 -23.46 -8.75
CA ILE A 567 35.10 -22.69 -8.03
C ILE A 567 34.48 -21.85 -6.92
N ASP A 568 33.36 -21.18 -7.23
CA ASP A 568 32.77 -20.17 -6.38
C ASP A 568 31.27 -20.02 -6.68
N ILE A 569 30.48 -19.78 -5.65
CA ILE A 569 29.05 -19.49 -5.71
C ILE A 569 28.82 -18.13 -5.04
N THR A 570 28.75 -17.09 -5.84
CA THR A 570 28.47 -15.73 -5.35
C THR A 570 26.96 -15.48 -5.24
N TRP A 571 26.57 -14.34 -4.66
CA TRP A 571 25.17 -13.95 -4.56
C TRP A 571 24.46 -13.75 -5.90
N ARG A 572 25.17 -13.60 -7.04
CA ARG A 572 24.58 -13.39 -8.37
C ARG A 572 24.97 -14.43 -9.43
N THR A 573 26.15 -15.03 -9.29
CA THR A 573 26.71 -15.92 -10.30
C THR A 573 27.40 -17.14 -9.69
N THR A 574 27.24 -18.29 -10.34
CA THR A 574 28.01 -19.51 -10.12
C THR A 574 29.16 -19.54 -11.12
N ARG A 575 30.38 -19.79 -10.65
CA ARG A 575 31.56 -19.86 -11.51
C ARG A 575 32.06 -21.30 -11.58
N ILE A 576 32.18 -21.82 -12.80
CA ILE A 576 32.80 -23.12 -13.05
C ILE A 576 34.12 -22.96 -13.80
N LYS A 577 35.08 -23.83 -13.49
CA LYS A 577 36.32 -24.02 -14.22
C LYS A 577 36.11 -25.11 -15.26
N THR A 578 36.12 -24.75 -16.52
CA THR A 578 36.04 -25.73 -17.61
C THR A 578 37.33 -26.55 -17.72
N ARG A 579 37.30 -27.69 -18.42
CA ARG A 579 38.51 -28.50 -18.71
C ARG A 579 39.57 -27.74 -19.52
N ALA A 580 39.19 -26.66 -20.21
CA ALA A 580 40.11 -25.77 -20.90
C ALA A 580 40.74 -24.71 -19.97
N GLU A 581 40.67 -24.91 -18.64
CA GLU A 581 41.18 -23.98 -17.62
C GLU A 581 40.53 -22.58 -17.64
N CYS A 582 39.40 -22.42 -18.35
CA CYS A 582 38.67 -21.15 -18.45
C CYS A 582 37.57 -21.06 -17.38
N ILE A 583 37.42 -19.88 -16.77
CA ILE A 583 36.34 -19.60 -15.81
C ILE A 583 35.08 -19.17 -16.56
N LEU A 584 34.04 -19.99 -16.51
CA LEU A 584 32.72 -19.67 -17.02
C LEU A 584 31.84 -19.15 -15.86
N SER A 585 31.35 -17.91 -15.98
CA SER A 585 30.45 -17.29 -15.00
C SER A 585 28.99 -17.41 -15.46
N ILE A 586 28.21 -18.23 -14.76
CA ILE A 586 26.81 -18.51 -15.06
C ILE A 586 25.93 -17.70 -14.10
N PRO A 587 24.95 -16.90 -14.59
CA PRO A 587 23.98 -16.25 -13.71
C PRO A 587 23.19 -17.27 -12.89
N ASN A 588 23.00 -17.00 -11.60
CA ASN A 588 22.33 -17.95 -10.70
C ASN A 588 20.91 -18.30 -11.16
N SER A 589 20.17 -17.37 -11.77
CA SER A 589 18.84 -17.65 -12.31
C SER A 589 18.90 -18.71 -13.42
N MET A 590 19.88 -18.61 -14.31
CA MET A 590 20.09 -19.61 -15.37
C MET A 590 20.56 -20.95 -14.80
N ALA A 591 21.42 -20.92 -13.78
CA ALA A 591 21.91 -22.14 -13.14
C ALA A 591 20.78 -22.90 -12.41
N SER A 592 19.89 -22.18 -11.72
CA SER A 592 18.76 -22.74 -11.00
C SER A 592 17.65 -23.25 -11.92
N GLU A 593 17.42 -22.60 -13.06
CA GLU A 593 16.38 -22.99 -14.03
C GLU A 593 16.83 -24.13 -14.98
N SER A 594 18.13 -24.39 -15.06
CA SER A 594 18.69 -25.41 -15.93
C SER A 594 18.69 -26.79 -15.28
N ALA A 595 18.62 -27.85 -16.09
CA ALA A 595 18.93 -29.19 -15.62
C ALA A 595 20.40 -29.27 -15.20
N ILE A 596 20.66 -29.76 -13.99
CA ILE A 596 22.00 -29.90 -13.43
C ILE A 596 22.35 -31.39 -13.36
N LEU A 597 23.46 -31.77 -13.97
CA LEU A 597 24.09 -33.08 -13.76
C LEU A 597 25.29 -32.87 -12.83
N ASN A 598 25.24 -33.47 -11.65
CA ASN A 598 26.36 -33.51 -10.72
C ASN A 598 27.06 -34.87 -10.84
N PHE A 599 28.35 -34.87 -11.15
CA PHE A 599 29.13 -36.09 -11.34
C PHE A 599 29.80 -36.59 -10.04
N CYS A 600 29.68 -35.82 -8.94
CA CYS A 600 30.29 -36.10 -7.63
C CYS A 600 29.23 -36.36 -6.54
N PHE A 601 27.96 -36.54 -6.90
CA PHE A 601 26.86 -36.75 -5.95
C PHE A 601 25.90 -37.85 -6.44
N PRO A 602 25.45 -38.79 -5.58
CA PRO A 602 25.66 -38.86 -4.12
C PRO A 602 27.06 -39.29 -3.67
N ASP A 603 27.82 -39.93 -4.54
CA ASP A 603 29.20 -40.37 -4.38
C ASP A 603 30.03 -39.99 -5.62
N ASP A 604 31.36 -40.05 -5.51
CA ASP A 604 32.27 -39.72 -6.62
C ASP A 604 32.30 -40.81 -7.72
N VAL A 605 31.43 -41.82 -7.62
CA VAL A 605 31.36 -42.94 -8.55
C VAL A 605 30.44 -42.63 -9.72
N TYR A 606 30.99 -42.64 -10.94
CA TYR A 606 30.22 -42.38 -12.16
C TYR A 606 30.44 -43.45 -13.23
N TRP A 607 29.41 -43.67 -14.05
CA TRP A 607 29.44 -44.64 -15.15
C TRP A 607 29.85 -43.99 -16.48
N LEU A 608 30.80 -44.62 -17.17
CA LEU A 608 31.16 -44.31 -18.55
C LEU A 608 30.69 -45.42 -19.49
N TRP A 609 30.18 -45.04 -20.67
CA TRP A 609 29.59 -45.96 -21.65
C TRP A 609 30.18 -45.82 -23.07
N PRO A 610 31.50 -45.94 -23.28
CA PRO A 610 32.07 -45.89 -24.62
C PRO A 610 31.62 -47.07 -25.50
N THR A 611 31.69 -46.88 -26.82
CA THR A 611 31.35 -47.90 -27.82
C THR A 611 32.59 -48.36 -28.58
N VAL A 612 32.85 -49.66 -28.58
CA VAL A 612 33.93 -50.30 -29.35
C VAL A 612 33.36 -50.94 -30.61
N HIS A 613 33.99 -50.68 -31.75
CA HIS A 613 33.62 -51.25 -33.04
C HIS A 613 34.69 -52.24 -33.52
N VAL A 614 34.31 -53.50 -33.73
CA VAL A 614 35.20 -54.55 -34.24
C VAL A 614 34.63 -55.19 -35.49
N HIS A 615 35.47 -55.85 -36.28
CA HIS A 615 35.01 -56.52 -37.50
C HIS A 615 34.01 -57.66 -37.16
N PRO A 616 32.87 -57.81 -37.88
CA PRO A 616 31.83 -58.80 -37.56
C PRO A 616 32.26 -60.27 -37.66
N MET A 617 33.41 -60.55 -38.28
CA MET A 617 33.94 -61.92 -38.41
C MET A 617 34.31 -62.57 -37.08
N HIS A 618 34.49 -61.79 -36.01
CA HIS A 618 34.89 -62.29 -34.69
C HIS A 618 33.65 -62.68 -33.86
N PRO A 619 33.59 -63.88 -33.27
CA PRO A 619 32.45 -64.32 -32.47
C PRO A 619 32.15 -63.39 -31.27
N PRO A 620 30.89 -62.96 -31.05
CA PRO A 620 30.56 -61.99 -30.00
C PRO A 620 30.90 -62.43 -28.58
N THR A 621 30.78 -63.73 -28.28
CA THR A 621 31.15 -64.30 -26.98
C THR A 621 32.65 -64.14 -26.70
N ARG A 622 33.49 -64.30 -27.73
CA ARG A 622 34.94 -64.13 -27.63
C ARG A 622 35.32 -62.66 -27.49
N VAL A 623 34.74 -61.77 -28.29
CA VAL A 623 35.00 -60.32 -28.21
C VAL A 623 34.58 -59.78 -26.84
N ARG A 624 33.39 -60.16 -26.34
CA ARG A 624 32.89 -59.75 -25.02
C ARG A 624 33.86 -60.11 -23.90
N LYS A 625 34.40 -61.34 -23.92
CA LYS A 625 35.38 -61.79 -22.93
C LYS A 625 36.65 -60.94 -22.96
N ILE A 626 37.22 -60.72 -24.14
CA ILE A 626 38.47 -59.96 -24.30
C ILE A 626 38.30 -58.49 -23.89
N LEU A 627 37.17 -57.87 -24.24
CA LEU A 627 36.85 -56.51 -23.81
C LEU A 627 36.65 -56.43 -22.29
N LEU A 628 36.01 -57.42 -21.68
CA LEU A 628 35.87 -57.48 -20.22
C LEU A 628 37.23 -57.65 -19.53
N ASP A 629 38.11 -58.52 -20.04
CA ASP A 629 39.47 -58.69 -19.54
C ASP A 629 40.29 -57.39 -19.65
N ALA A 630 40.05 -56.58 -20.69
CA ALA A 630 40.68 -55.28 -20.88
C ALA A 630 40.18 -54.22 -19.88
N LEU A 631 38.88 -54.23 -19.56
CA LEU A 631 38.30 -53.32 -18.56
C LEU A 631 38.74 -53.69 -17.14
N LEU A 632 38.83 -54.99 -16.83
CA LEU A 632 39.31 -55.48 -15.54
C LEU A 632 40.82 -55.31 -15.35
N SER A 633 41.58 -55.23 -16.45
CA SER A 633 42.99 -54.90 -16.35
C SER A 633 43.16 -53.45 -15.95
N ALA A 634 42.36 -52.50 -16.49
CA ALA A 634 41.92 -51.22 -15.89
C ALA A 634 42.53 -50.75 -14.54
N ASP A 635 43.46 -49.79 -14.46
CA ASP A 635 44.02 -49.40 -13.13
C ASP A 635 43.04 -48.51 -12.37
N LYS A 636 42.46 -47.53 -13.07
CA LYS A 636 41.51 -46.54 -12.51
C LYS A 636 40.05 -46.90 -12.75
N VAL A 637 39.79 -48.13 -13.18
CA VAL A 637 38.43 -48.68 -13.34
C VAL A 637 38.07 -49.43 -12.07
N LEU A 638 36.94 -49.08 -11.45
CA LEU A 638 36.48 -49.75 -10.25
C LEU A 638 36.12 -51.21 -10.55
N LYS A 639 36.51 -52.10 -9.63
CA LYS A 639 36.19 -53.53 -9.71
C LYS A 639 34.79 -53.84 -9.19
N GLU A 640 34.28 -53.00 -8.30
CA GLU A 640 32.92 -53.03 -7.77
C GLU A 640 32.34 -51.60 -7.86
N PRO A 641 31.25 -51.36 -8.62
CA PRO A 641 30.53 -52.30 -9.49
C PRO A 641 31.39 -52.83 -10.64
N ALA A 642 31.21 -54.11 -11.00
CA ALA A 642 32.00 -54.74 -12.06
C ALA A 642 31.69 -54.14 -13.44
N PRO A 643 32.70 -53.97 -14.32
CA PRO A 643 32.49 -53.48 -15.67
C PRO A 643 31.64 -54.46 -16.49
N VAL A 644 30.84 -53.92 -17.40
CA VAL A 644 29.88 -54.68 -18.21
C VAL A 644 30.17 -54.45 -19.68
N VAL A 645 30.18 -55.53 -20.47
CA VAL A 645 30.27 -55.46 -21.93
C VAL A 645 29.00 -56.03 -22.54
N LEU A 646 28.33 -55.21 -23.35
CA LEU A 646 27.08 -55.54 -24.05
C LEU A 646 27.31 -55.50 -25.56
N PHE A 647 26.89 -56.55 -26.26
CA PHE A 647 26.86 -56.56 -27.72
C PHE A 647 25.58 -55.87 -28.19
N THR A 648 25.72 -54.74 -28.90
CA THR A 648 24.58 -53.89 -29.27
C THR A 648 24.03 -54.18 -30.67
N GLY A 649 24.77 -54.92 -31.48
CA GLY A 649 24.35 -55.37 -32.80
C GLY A 649 25.46 -55.33 -33.84
N ILE A 650 25.09 -55.63 -35.08
CA ILE A 650 25.98 -55.60 -36.25
C ILE A 650 25.41 -54.58 -37.23
N ASN A 651 26.25 -53.64 -37.65
CA ASN A 651 25.98 -52.80 -38.81
C ASN A 651 26.80 -53.30 -40.02
N GLU A 652 26.68 -52.64 -41.16
CA GLU A 652 27.25 -53.09 -42.45
C GLU A 652 28.75 -53.44 -42.42
N TRP A 653 29.53 -52.87 -41.49
CA TRP A 653 30.99 -53.00 -41.45
C TRP A 653 31.56 -53.24 -40.03
N SER A 654 30.73 -53.24 -38.99
CA SER A 654 31.17 -53.42 -37.59
C SER A 654 30.15 -54.16 -36.72
N ALA A 655 30.67 -55.02 -35.85
CA ALA A 655 29.99 -55.47 -34.65
C ALA A 655 30.27 -54.44 -33.54
N SER A 656 29.22 -53.89 -32.94
CA SER A 656 29.31 -52.81 -31.95
C SER A 656 29.13 -53.35 -30.53
N TYR A 657 29.95 -52.86 -29.61
CA TYR A 657 29.95 -53.28 -28.21
C TYR A 657 29.95 -52.05 -27.32
N TRP A 658 28.98 -51.96 -26.41
CA TRP A 658 29.04 -51.00 -25.31
C TRP A 658 29.91 -51.57 -24.20
N ILE A 659 30.91 -50.80 -23.81
CA ILE A 659 31.74 -51.06 -22.64
C ILE A 659 31.31 -50.08 -21.55
N ALA A 660 30.77 -50.59 -20.45
CA ALA A 660 30.29 -49.81 -19.33
C ALA A 660 31.19 -50.05 -18.12
N PHE A 661 31.70 -49.01 -17.49
CA PHE A 661 32.58 -49.13 -16.33
C PHE A 661 32.45 -47.94 -15.39
N CYS A 662 32.76 -48.14 -14.11
CA CYS A 662 32.77 -47.10 -13.10
C CYS A 662 34.17 -46.55 -12.84
N ALA A 663 34.26 -45.27 -12.49
CA ALA A 663 35.44 -44.59 -11.99
C ALA A 663 35.05 -43.72 -10.78
N ASP A 664 36.01 -43.38 -9.92
CA ASP A 664 35.85 -42.65 -8.65
C ASP A 664 36.41 -41.21 -8.67
N ASP A 665 37.02 -40.77 -9.78
CA ASP A 665 37.45 -39.38 -9.96
C ASP A 665 37.05 -38.84 -11.35
N TYR A 666 36.12 -37.89 -11.36
CA TYR A 666 35.65 -37.28 -12.61
C TYR A 666 36.65 -36.29 -13.22
N ALA A 667 37.53 -35.69 -12.41
CA ALA A 667 38.55 -34.77 -12.91
C ALA A 667 39.46 -35.49 -13.93
N GLU A 668 39.78 -36.75 -13.67
CA GLU A 668 40.67 -37.57 -14.48
C GLU A 668 39.99 -38.35 -15.62
N LYS A 669 38.68 -38.18 -15.83
CA LYS A 669 37.89 -38.89 -16.88
C LYS A 669 38.62 -39.13 -18.20
N ASN A 670 39.31 -38.12 -18.74
CA ASN A 670 40.01 -38.24 -20.02
C ASN A 670 41.24 -39.18 -19.92
N PHE A 671 42.00 -39.11 -18.83
CA PHE A 671 43.12 -40.01 -18.56
C PHE A 671 42.64 -41.45 -18.32
N ILE A 672 41.51 -41.62 -17.64
CA ILE A 672 40.89 -42.94 -17.42
C ILE A 672 40.41 -43.54 -18.76
N LEU A 673 39.76 -42.74 -19.60
CA LEU A 673 39.37 -43.17 -20.94
C LEU A 673 40.56 -43.55 -21.80
N GLU A 674 41.64 -42.77 -21.77
CA GLU A 674 42.89 -43.07 -22.48
C GLU A 674 43.48 -44.42 -22.03
N ASP A 675 43.54 -44.67 -20.72
CA ASP A 675 44.02 -45.92 -20.15
C ASP A 675 43.15 -47.12 -20.59
N VAL A 676 41.83 -46.97 -20.51
CA VAL A 676 40.88 -47.99 -20.98
C VAL A 676 41.04 -48.28 -22.47
N TRP A 677 41.10 -47.24 -23.31
CA TRP A 677 41.28 -47.40 -24.75
C TRP A 677 42.60 -48.07 -25.10
N THR A 678 43.66 -47.73 -24.37
CA THR A 678 44.98 -48.34 -24.51
C THR A 678 44.93 -49.83 -24.18
N ARG A 679 44.29 -50.22 -23.08
CA ARG A 679 44.12 -51.64 -22.70
C ARG A 679 43.24 -52.39 -23.67
N VAL A 680 42.11 -51.80 -24.09
CA VAL A 680 41.23 -52.37 -25.13
C VAL A 680 42.01 -52.62 -26.41
N TRP A 681 42.82 -51.65 -26.86
CA TRP A 681 43.66 -51.80 -28.04
C TRP A 681 44.66 -52.96 -27.91
N PHE A 682 45.41 -53.03 -26.80
CA PHE A 682 46.38 -54.10 -26.58
C PHE A 682 45.73 -55.49 -26.50
N HIS A 683 44.61 -55.61 -25.79
CA HIS A 683 43.89 -56.88 -25.63
C HIS A 683 43.27 -57.36 -26.95
N LEU A 684 42.65 -56.46 -27.72
CA LEU A 684 42.11 -56.80 -29.05
C LEU A 684 43.23 -57.24 -30.01
N ASN A 685 44.33 -56.48 -30.07
CA ASN A 685 45.45 -56.79 -30.96
C ASN A 685 46.13 -58.11 -30.60
N ARG A 686 46.40 -58.37 -29.31
CA ARG A 686 46.96 -59.66 -28.84
C ARG A 686 46.03 -60.84 -29.09
N ALA A 687 44.72 -60.62 -29.05
CA ALA A 687 43.72 -61.66 -29.30
C ALA A 687 43.48 -61.92 -30.80
N GLY A 688 44.11 -61.16 -31.70
CA GLY A 688 43.89 -61.21 -33.15
C GLY A 688 42.54 -60.64 -33.59
N ILE A 689 41.90 -59.82 -32.76
CA ILE A 689 40.62 -59.19 -33.07
C ILE A 689 40.89 -57.88 -33.79
N THR A 690 40.49 -57.82 -35.06
CA THR A 690 40.69 -56.66 -35.92
C THR A 690 39.63 -55.58 -35.65
N PRO A 691 40.03 -54.31 -35.46
CA PRO A 691 39.10 -53.18 -35.45
C PRO A 691 38.25 -53.16 -36.72
N ALA A 692 37.04 -52.62 -36.62
CA ALA A 692 36.23 -52.40 -37.81
C ALA A 692 36.90 -51.33 -38.69
N VAL A 693 37.03 -51.61 -39.98
CA VAL A 693 37.48 -50.64 -40.98
C VAL A 693 36.36 -50.53 -41.99
N GLN A 694 35.94 -49.30 -42.30
CA GLN A 694 34.99 -49.06 -43.38
C GLN A 694 35.63 -49.54 -44.70
N ARG A 695 35.11 -50.63 -45.28
CA ARG A 695 35.56 -51.13 -46.58
C ARG A 695 34.57 -50.69 -47.65
N GLN A 696 35.06 -49.97 -48.66
CA GLN A 696 34.34 -49.76 -49.91
C GLN A 696 34.81 -50.81 -50.91
N GLU A 697 33.92 -51.71 -51.33
CA GLU A 697 34.16 -52.50 -52.53
C GLU A 697 33.88 -51.62 -53.76
N ILE A 698 34.92 -51.02 -54.32
CA ILE A 698 34.83 -50.28 -55.58
C ILE A 698 34.88 -51.30 -56.72
N TYR A 699 33.72 -51.70 -57.24
CA TYR A 699 33.66 -52.42 -58.50
C TYR A 699 33.89 -51.42 -59.65
N MET A 700 35.11 -51.37 -60.19
CA MET A 700 35.37 -50.61 -61.43
C MET A 700 34.79 -51.36 -62.63
N PHE A 701 33.54 -51.05 -62.99
CA PHE A 701 32.89 -51.57 -64.19
C PHE A 701 33.32 -50.77 -65.44
N LYS A 702 34.05 -51.43 -66.35
CA LYS A 702 34.22 -50.98 -67.74
C LYS A 702 32.96 -51.39 -68.52
N GLY A 703 31.94 -50.52 -68.51
CA GLY A 703 30.75 -50.56 -69.36
C GLY A 703 29.97 -51.88 -69.37
N VAL A 704 28.91 -51.97 -68.56
CA VAL A 704 27.87 -52.99 -68.75
C VAL A 704 26.51 -52.31 -68.71
N LYS A 705 25.73 -52.58 -69.76
CA LYS A 705 24.32 -52.21 -69.93
C LYS A 705 23.50 -52.58 -68.70
N GLU A 706 22.60 -51.67 -68.34
CA GLU A 706 21.58 -51.79 -67.30
C GLU A 706 20.99 -53.21 -67.19
N ARG A 707 21.21 -53.88 -66.06
CA ARG A 707 20.35 -54.97 -65.60
C ARG A 707 19.17 -54.36 -64.84
N GLY A 708 18.31 -53.71 -65.61
CA GLY A 708 17.05 -53.14 -65.16
C GLY A 708 16.14 -52.99 -66.36
N GLY A 709 15.22 -53.93 -66.54
CA GLY A 709 14.19 -53.85 -67.58
C GLY A 709 14.10 -55.07 -68.49
N LYS A 710 12.92 -55.70 -68.47
CA LYS A 710 12.38 -56.70 -69.42
C LYS A 710 12.85 -58.16 -69.35
N GLU A 711 13.97 -58.52 -68.72
CA GLU A 711 14.38 -59.95 -68.60
C GLU A 711 13.77 -60.69 -67.39
N ALA A 712 13.62 -60.03 -66.24
CA ALA A 712 13.01 -60.63 -65.02
C ALA A 712 11.47 -60.77 -65.10
N THR A 713 10.83 -60.25 -66.15
CA THR A 713 9.37 -60.23 -66.36
C THR A 713 8.92 -61.09 -67.55
N ARG A 714 9.82 -61.91 -68.12
CA ARG A 714 9.42 -62.85 -69.19
C ARG A 714 8.50 -63.93 -68.63
N PRO A 715 7.37 -64.25 -69.29
CA PRO A 715 6.43 -65.24 -68.77
C PRO A 715 7.04 -66.62 -68.53
N ILE A 716 8.04 -67.00 -69.35
CA ILE A 716 8.74 -68.28 -69.21
C ILE A 716 9.51 -68.42 -67.87
N THR A 717 10.08 -67.34 -67.35
CA THR A 717 10.83 -67.34 -66.09
C THR A 717 9.89 -67.56 -64.91
N LEU A 718 8.70 -66.93 -64.93
CA LEU A 718 7.71 -67.07 -63.87
C LEU A 718 7.02 -68.45 -63.88
N LEU A 719 6.74 -69.01 -65.07
CA LEU A 719 6.19 -70.37 -65.19
C LEU A 719 7.16 -71.47 -64.69
N GLN A 720 8.46 -71.17 -64.54
CA GLN A 720 9.42 -72.09 -63.94
C GLN A 720 9.35 -72.11 -62.41
N GLU A 721 8.93 -71.02 -61.78
CA GLU A 721 8.93 -70.84 -60.32
C GLU A 721 7.61 -71.24 -59.67
N ILE A 722 6.48 -71.16 -60.38
CA ILE A 722 5.15 -71.43 -59.83
C ILE A 722 4.88 -72.93 -59.67
N ASP A 723 4.47 -73.35 -58.48
CA ASP A 723 4.30 -74.76 -58.09
C ASP A 723 3.42 -75.60 -59.04
N ILE A 724 2.32 -75.05 -59.56
CA ILE A 724 1.42 -75.78 -60.47
C ILE A 724 2.08 -76.09 -61.82
N PHE A 725 3.03 -75.25 -62.27
CA PHE A 725 3.72 -75.38 -63.55
C PHE A 725 5.13 -75.93 -63.43
N LYS A 726 5.72 -75.96 -62.23
CA LYS A 726 7.09 -76.43 -61.98
C LYS A 726 7.39 -77.80 -62.61
N HIS A 727 6.42 -78.70 -62.61
CA HIS A 727 6.53 -80.06 -63.12
C HIS A 727 6.18 -80.23 -64.61
N PHE A 728 5.79 -79.16 -65.30
CA PHE A 728 5.53 -79.20 -66.73
C PHE A 728 6.86 -79.29 -67.49
N SER A 729 6.87 -79.99 -68.62
CA SER A 729 8.03 -80.06 -69.51
C SER A 729 8.40 -78.65 -70.00
N MET A 730 9.67 -78.45 -70.38
CA MET A 730 10.12 -77.15 -70.87
C MET A 730 9.37 -76.73 -72.16
N GLU A 731 8.96 -77.71 -72.97
CA GLU A 731 8.12 -77.51 -74.16
C GLU A 731 6.72 -77.00 -73.78
N ALA A 732 6.06 -77.62 -72.79
CA ALA A 732 4.76 -77.18 -72.30
C ALA A 732 4.81 -75.79 -71.66
N LYS A 733 5.89 -75.47 -70.92
CA LYS A 733 6.12 -74.12 -70.36
C LYS A 733 6.33 -73.08 -71.46
N THR A 734 7.09 -73.41 -72.49
CA THR A 734 7.32 -72.52 -73.65
C THR A 734 6.02 -72.27 -74.39
N PHE A 735 5.23 -73.31 -74.63
CA PHE A 735 3.91 -73.24 -75.27
C PHE A 735 2.93 -72.31 -74.53
N LEU A 736 2.92 -72.35 -73.19
CA LEU A 736 2.11 -71.46 -72.36
C LEU A 736 2.67 -70.03 -72.32
N SER A 737 3.99 -69.87 -72.30
CA SER A 737 4.63 -68.55 -72.23
C SER A 737 4.35 -67.66 -73.44
N GLU A 738 4.05 -68.26 -74.60
CA GLU A 738 3.68 -67.55 -75.82
C GLU A 738 2.20 -67.13 -75.87
N ARG A 739 1.35 -67.72 -75.03
CA ARG A 739 -0.12 -67.50 -75.04
C ARG A 739 -0.64 -66.72 -73.83
N ILE A 740 0.17 -66.60 -72.78
CA ILE A 740 -0.21 -65.91 -71.55
C ILE A 740 -0.17 -64.39 -71.71
N GLN A 741 -1.19 -63.71 -71.20
CA GLN A 741 -1.34 -62.25 -71.32
C GLN A 741 -1.25 -61.55 -69.96
N ARG A 742 -0.55 -60.41 -69.89
CA ARG A 742 -0.43 -59.59 -68.67
C ARG A 742 -1.61 -58.62 -68.56
N TYR A 743 -2.16 -58.50 -67.37
CA TYR A 743 -3.22 -57.56 -67.00
C TYR A 743 -2.79 -56.79 -65.75
N HIS A 744 -3.06 -55.49 -65.75
CA HIS A 744 -2.85 -54.62 -64.60
C HIS A 744 -4.20 -54.28 -63.98
N PHE A 745 -4.28 -54.34 -62.65
CA PHE A 745 -5.45 -54.00 -61.85
C PHE A 745 -5.05 -52.98 -60.79
N SER A 746 -5.78 -51.88 -60.67
CA SER A 746 -5.53 -50.89 -59.65
C SER A 746 -6.08 -51.35 -58.30
N ARG A 747 -5.56 -50.78 -57.21
CA ARG A 747 -6.07 -51.03 -55.86
C ARG A 747 -7.60 -50.85 -55.78
N GLY A 748 -8.29 -51.89 -55.33
CA GLY A 748 -9.74 -51.95 -55.17
C GLY A 748 -10.47 -52.64 -56.31
N ASP A 749 -9.81 -52.93 -57.43
CA ASP A 749 -10.43 -53.60 -58.57
C ASP A 749 -10.82 -55.05 -58.24
N VAL A 750 -12.05 -55.42 -58.60
CA VAL A 750 -12.53 -56.80 -58.51
C VAL A 750 -12.07 -57.56 -59.74
N ILE A 751 -11.13 -58.49 -59.58
CA ILE A 751 -10.53 -59.26 -60.68
C ILE A 751 -11.45 -60.39 -61.14
N VAL A 752 -12.08 -61.09 -60.17
CA VAL A 752 -13.15 -62.07 -60.41
C VAL A 752 -14.18 -61.96 -59.29
N LYS A 753 -15.45 -62.25 -59.57
CA LYS A 753 -16.53 -62.21 -58.58
C LYS A 753 -17.10 -63.60 -58.34
N GLN A 754 -17.42 -63.92 -57.08
CA GLN A 754 -18.05 -65.19 -56.72
C GLN A 754 -19.38 -65.37 -57.45
N GLY A 755 -19.65 -66.58 -57.93
CA GLY A 755 -20.85 -66.94 -58.68
C GLY A 755 -20.72 -66.77 -60.19
N ASP A 756 -19.83 -65.90 -60.67
CA ASP A 756 -19.62 -65.69 -62.10
C ASP A 756 -19.11 -66.95 -62.79
N GLN A 757 -19.50 -67.16 -64.04
CA GLN A 757 -18.90 -68.17 -64.90
C GLN A 757 -17.53 -67.67 -65.35
N GLY A 758 -16.50 -68.52 -65.30
CA GLY A 758 -15.16 -68.12 -65.67
C GLY A 758 -14.32 -69.27 -66.21
N ASP A 759 -13.60 -69.01 -67.29
CA ASP A 759 -12.80 -69.97 -68.03
C ASP A 759 -11.31 -69.63 -67.99
N SER A 760 -10.87 -68.91 -66.95
CA SER A 760 -9.53 -68.31 -66.90
C SER A 760 -8.86 -68.47 -65.52
N LEU A 761 -7.55 -68.70 -65.50
CA LEU A 761 -6.66 -68.72 -64.34
C LEU A 761 -5.82 -67.44 -64.33
N PHE A 762 -5.61 -66.87 -63.15
CA PHE A 762 -4.76 -65.70 -62.95
C PHE A 762 -3.58 -66.03 -62.04
N ILE A 763 -2.42 -65.46 -62.34
CA ILE A 763 -1.16 -65.62 -61.60
C ILE A 763 -0.69 -64.23 -61.21
N VAL A 764 -0.43 -63.98 -59.92
CA VAL A 764 0.05 -62.68 -59.44
C VAL A 764 1.55 -62.54 -59.73
N VAL A 765 1.93 -61.52 -60.49
CA VAL A 765 3.32 -61.19 -60.82
C VAL A 765 3.88 -60.18 -59.83
N GLU A 766 3.08 -59.16 -59.51
CA GLU A 766 3.42 -58.07 -58.63
C GLU A 766 2.13 -57.58 -57.95
N GLY A 767 2.18 -57.23 -56.67
CA GLY A 767 1.02 -56.81 -55.89
C GLY A 767 0.45 -57.90 -54.97
N VAL A 768 -0.70 -57.61 -54.36
CA VAL A 768 -1.39 -58.47 -53.39
C VAL A 768 -2.89 -58.41 -53.62
N VAL A 769 -3.52 -59.57 -53.74
CA VAL A 769 -4.98 -59.71 -53.90
C VAL A 769 -5.61 -60.37 -52.66
N GLY A 770 -6.80 -59.91 -52.30
CA GLY A 770 -7.60 -60.49 -51.22
C GLY A 770 -8.70 -61.38 -51.78
N VAL A 771 -8.86 -62.58 -51.23
CA VAL A 771 -9.88 -63.57 -51.60
C VAL A 771 -11.00 -63.50 -50.57
N GLN A 772 -12.23 -63.24 -51.03
CA GLN A 772 -13.41 -63.03 -50.21
C GLN A 772 -14.53 -63.99 -50.63
N VAL A 773 -15.14 -64.67 -49.66
CA VAL A 773 -16.28 -65.57 -49.88
C VAL A 773 -17.51 -64.99 -49.20
N GLN A 774 -18.63 -64.93 -49.92
CA GLN A 774 -19.95 -64.61 -49.38
C GLN A 774 -20.59 -65.89 -48.83
N THR A 775 -20.93 -65.89 -47.54
CA THR A 775 -21.62 -67.00 -46.87
C THR A 775 -23.13 -66.96 -47.13
N ASP A 776 -23.83 -68.08 -46.89
CA ASP A 776 -25.28 -68.21 -47.14
C ASP A 776 -26.13 -67.16 -46.40
N ASP A 777 -25.59 -66.56 -45.33
CA ASP A 777 -26.18 -65.46 -44.55
C ASP A 777 -26.01 -64.06 -45.20
N GLY A 778 -25.43 -63.99 -46.40
CA GLY A 778 -25.18 -62.76 -47.17
C GLY A 778 -23.94 -61.96 -46.77
N ARG A 779 -23.16 -62.41 -45.77
CA ARG A 779 -21.96 -61.72 -45.27
C ARG A 779 -20.70 -62.11 -46.03
N THR A 780 -19.83 -61.14 -46.33
CA THR A 780 -18.55 -61.35 -47.00
C THR A 780 -17.44 -61.57 -45.98
N LYS A 781 -16.69 -62.67 -46.09
CA LYS A 781 -15.53 -63.01 -45.24
C LYS A 781 -14.27 -63.12 -46.08
N GLU A 782 -13.21 -62.41 -45.70
CA GLU A 782 -11.88 -62.60 -46.30
C GLU A 782 -11.29 -63.94 -45.83
N VAL A 783 -10.95 -64.81 -46.78
CA VAL A 783 -10.48 -66.18 -46.52
C VAL A 783 -8.98 -66.35 -46.74
N ALA A 784 -8.38 -65.54 -47.62
CA ALA A 784 -6.94 -65.58 -47.90
C ALA A 784 -6.45 -64.28 -48.56
N ARG A 785 -5.14 -64.04 -48.49
CA ARG A 785 -4.41 -63.05 -49.31
C ARG A 785 -3.38 -63.78 -50.15
N LEU A 786 -3.25 -63.40 -51.42
CA LEU A 786 -2.34 -64.01 -52.39
C LEU A 786 -1.38 -62.95 -52.91
N GLY A 787 -0.08 -63.25 -52.90
CA GLY A 787 1.00 -62.36 -53.34
C GLY A 787 1.68 -62.83 -54.62
N ALA A 788 2.77 -62.16 -55.01
CA ALA A 788 3.56 -62.56 -56.18
C ALA A 788 3.96 -64.05 -56.13
N GLY A 789 3.70 -64.77 -57.23
CA GLY A 789 3.90 -66.22 -57.34
C GLY A 789 2.67 -67.07 -57.03
N ASP A 790 1.66 -66.51 -56.35
CA ASP A 790 0.38 -67.20 -56.12
C ASP A 790 -0.54 -67.12 -57.35
N PHE A 791 -1.50 -68.05 -57.44
CA PHE A 791 -2.50 -68.10 -58.50
C PHE A 791 -3.91 -68.34 -57.96
N PHE A 792 -4.93 -67.94 -58.73
CA PHE A 792 -6.35 -68.12 -58.41
C PHE A 792 -7.22 -68.28 -59.66
N GLY A 793 -8.36 -68.95 -59.50
CA GLY A 793 -9.33 -69.16 -60.58
C GLY A 793 -9.18 -70.50 -61.29
N GLU A 794 -8.31 -71.36 -60.78
CA GLU A 794 -8.02 -72.72 -61.22
C GLU A 794 -9.26 -73.62 -61.20
N MET A 795 -10.15 -73.47 -60.21
CA MET A 795 -11.35 -74.29 -60.09
C MET A 795 -12.27 -74.07 -61.30
N ALA A 796 -12.61 -72.81 -61.59
CA ALA A 796 -13.50 -72.49 -62.70
C ALA A 796 -12.91 -72.89 -64.07
N LEU A 797 -11.59 -72.68 -64.26
CA LEU A 797 -10.88 -73.07 -65.47
C LEU A 797 -10.88 -74.59 -65.72
N LEU A 798 -10.73 -75.40 -64.65
CA LEU A 798 -10.44 -76.83 -64.78
C LEU A 798 -11.66 -77.73 -64.54
N THR A 799 -12.65 -77.28 -63.77
CA THR A 799 -13.86 -78.07 -63.46
C THR A 799 -15.12 -77.52 -64.10
N GLY A 800 -15.09 -76.29 -64.64
CA GLY A 800 -16.26 -75.63 -65.23
C GLY A 800 -17.27 -75.08 -64.23
N GLU A 801 -16.93 -75.09 -62.95
CA GLU A 801 -17.80 -74.53 -61.90
C GLU A 801 -17.73 -72.99 -61.89
N SER A 802 -18.79 -72.34 -61.38
CA SER A 802 -18.76 -70.90 -61.11
C SER A 802 -17.61 -70.56 -60.14
N ARG A 803 -17.11 -69.32 -60.24
CA ARG A 803 -16.09 -68.77 -59.33
C ARG A 803 -16.53 -68.95 -57.88
N THR A 804 -15.68 -69.58 -57.07
CA THR A 804 -15.97 -69.91 -55.67
C THR A 804 -15.77 -68.75 -54.70
N ALA A 805 -15.04 -67.70 -55.12
CA ALA A 805 -14.74 -66.53 -54.31
C ALA A 805 -14.59 -65.27 -55.19
N THR A 806 -14.80 -64.11 -54.59
CA THR A 806 -14.48 -62.80 -55.16
C THR A 806 -13.03 -62.46 -54.85
N VAL A 807 -12.24 -62.03 -55.83
CA VAL A 807 -10.84 -61.64 -55.65
C VAL A 807 -10.68 -60.17 -55.98
N ILE A 808 -10.10 -59.41 -55.06
CA ILE A 808 -9.96 -57.95 -55.14
C ILE A 808 -8.49 -57.57 -55.01
N ALA A 809 -8.00 -56.69 -55.87
CA ALA A 809 -6.66 -56.11 -55.73
C ALA A 809 -6.59 -55.24 -54.47
N LEU A 810 -5.74 -55.59 -53.48
CA LEU A 810 -5.57 -54.79 -52.26
C LEU A 810 -4.59 -53.63 -52.46
N VAL A 811 -3.74 -53.74 -53.48
CA VAL A 811 -2.78 -52.76 -54.00
C VAL A 811 -2.77 -52.86 -55.53
N ASP A 812 -2.13 -51.92 -56.23
CA ASP A 812 -1.92 -52.05 -57.68
C ASP A 812 -1.20 -53.37 -57.96
N THR A 813 -1.82 -54.20 -58.80
CA THR A 813 -1.47 -55.61 -58.97
C THR A 813 -1.39 -55.95 -60.45
N ASP A 814 -0.25 -56.52 -60.86
CA ASP A 814 -0.08 -57.13 -62.17
C ASP A 814 -0.27 -58.64 -62.08
N VAL A 815 -1.08 -59.17 -62.99
CA VAL A 815 -1.35 -60.61 -63.10
C VAL A 815 -1.15 -61.11 -64.52
N PHE A 816 -0.82 -62.39 -64.66
CA PHE A 816 -0.90 -63.11 -65.91
C PHE A 816 -2.19 -63.92 -65.99
N LYS A 817 -2.89 -63.87 -67.13
CA LYS A 817 -4.14 -64.60 -67.38
C LYS A 817 -3.93 -65.72 -68.40
N LEU A 818 -4.42 -66.93 -68.07
CA LEU A 818 -4.49 -68.10 -68.94
C LEU A 818 -5.95 -68.54 -69.09
N THR A 819 -6.39 -68.90 -70.28
CA THR A 819 -7.77 -69.33 -70.57
C THR A 819 -7.88 -70.84 -70.85
N LYS A 820 -9.11 -71.37 -70.90
CA LYS A 820 -9.37 -72.79 -71.19
C LYS A 820 -8.78 -73.22 -72.53
N SER A 821 -8.88 -72.37 -73.56
CA SER A 821 -8.29 -72.63 -74.88
C SER A 821 -6.77 -72.69 -74.85
N ASP A 822 -6.11 -72.02 -73.90
CA ASP A 822 -4.64 -72.02 -73.81
C ASP A 822 -4.12 -73.32 -73.19
N ILE A 823 -4.91 -73.94 -72.29
CA ILE A 823 -4.52 -75.15 -71.55
C ILE A 823 -5.10 -76.43 -72.17
N HIS A 824 -6.24 -76.37 -72.87
CA HIS A 824 -6.92 -77.54 -73.46
C HIS A 824 -5.99 -78.44 -74.30
N PRO A 825 -5.15 -77.91 -75.22
CA PRO A 825 -4.24 -78.76 -76.02
C PRO A 825 -3.25 -79.55 -75.16
N LEU A 826 -2.75 -78.95 -74.08
CA LEU A 826 -1.78 -79.59 -73.18
C LEU A 826 -2.41 -80.69 -72.32
N ILE A 827 -3.67 -80.51 -71.90
CA ILE A 827 -4.40 -81.54 -71.14
C ILE A 827 -4.80 -82.71 -72.05
N ALA A 828 -5.14 -82.44 -73.32
CA ALA A 828 -5.50 -83.47 -74.30
C ALA A 828 -4.30 -84.31 -74.76
N GLU A 829 -3.13 -83.70 -74.98
CA GLU A 829 -1.94 -84.38 -75.50
C GLU A 829 -1.09 -85.07 -74.42
N GLN A 830 -1.20 -84.68 -73.15
CA GLN A 830 -0.33 -85.16 -72.08
C GLN A 830 -1.11 -85.66 -70.83
N PRO A 831 -1.36 -86.97 -70.71
CA PRO A 831 -2.09 -87.57 -69.58
C PRO A 831 -1.46 -87.30 -68.19
N GLU A 832 -0.16 -87.04 -68.15
CA GLU A 832 0.57 -86.76 -66.91
C GLU A 832 0.28 -85.35 -66.35
N VAL A 833 0.06 -84.36 -67.21
CA VAL A 833 -0.34 -83.00 -66.81
C VAL A 833 -1.69 -83.04 -66.09
N LYS A 834 -2.64 -83.82 -66.59
CA LYS A 834 -3.97 -84.04 -66.00
C LYS A 834 -3.90 -84.60 -64.57
N LYS A 835 -3.04 -85.60 -64.32
CA LYS A 835 -2.85 -86.18 -62.98
C LYS A 835 -2.23 -85.16 -62.02
N MET A 836 -1.25 -84.39 -62.47
CA MET A 836 -0.58 -83.37 -61.65
C MET A 836 -1.53 -82.24 -61.26
N VAL A 837 -2.30 -81.72 -62.22
CA VAL A 837 -3.31 -80.68 -61.98
C VAL A 837 -4.37 -81.17 -60.97
N SER A 838 -4.84 -82.41 -61.12
CA SER A 838 -5.79 -83.03 -60.19
C SER A 838 -5.23 -83.15 -58.76
N ARG A 839 -3.93 -83.46 -58.61
CA ARG A 839 -3.26 -83.50 -57.31
C ARG A 839 -3.16 -82.13 -56.65
N VAL A 840 -2.76 -81.10 -57.41
CA VAL A 840 -2.64 -79.72 -56.91
C VAL A 840 -4.01 -79.17 -56.48
N LEU A 841 -5.06 -79.41 -57.27
CA LEU A 841 -6.44 -79.04 -56.92
C LEU A 841 -6.94 -79.73 -55.65
N THR A 842 -6.67 -81.03 -55.51
CA THR A 842 -7.04 -81.80 -54.31
C THR A 842 -6.38 -81.22 -53.07
N GLN A 843 -5.09 -80.88 -53.16
CA GLN A 843 -4.33 -80.32 -52.05
C GLN A 843 -4.84 -78.91 -51.68
N ARG A 844 -5.15 -78.06 -52.66
CA ARG A 844 -5.71 -76.71 -52.42
C ARG A 844 -7.12 -76.77 -51.83
N GLN A 845 -8.02 -77.64 -52.31
CA GLN A 845 -9.37 -77.74 -51.73
C GLN A 845 -9.34 -78.20 -50.27
N MET A 846 -8.43 -79.11 -49.91
CA MET A 846 -8.24 -79.54 -48.53
C MET A 846 -7.76 -78.39 -47.63
N LEU A 847 -6.92 -77.48 -48.14
CA LEU A 847 -6.48 -76.29 -47.42
C LEU A 847 -7.61 -75.25 -47.25
N THR A 848 -8.44 -75.04 -48.28
CA THR A 848 -9.58 -74.11 -48.16
C THR A 848 -10.69 -74.64 -47.25
N ARG A 849 -10.94 -75.97 -47.24
CA ARG A 849 -11.94 -76.58 -46.34
C ARG A 849 -11.48 -76.66 -44.90
N SER A 850 -10.20 -76.95 -44.65
CA SER A 850 -9.66 -77.03 -43.28
C SER A 850 -9.70 -75.69 -42.55
N GLN A 851 -9.72 -74.57 -43.27
CA GLN A 851 -9.89 -73.23 -42.71
C GLN A 851 -11.36 -72.86 -42.43
N MET A 852 -12.34 -73.69 -42.84
CA MET A 852 -13.77 -73.42 -42.62
C MET A 852 -14.45 -74.28 -41.53
N HIS A 853 -14.00 -75.50 -41.19
CA HIS A 853 -14.54 -76.28 -40.04
C HIS A 853 -13.58 -77.37 -39.51
N VAL A 854 -13.78 -77.79 -38.24
CA VAL A 854 -12.90 -78.63 -37.40
C VAL A 854 -13.06 -80.16 -37.63
N GLN A 855 -11.91 -80.80 -37.86
CA GLN A 855 -11.47 -82.19 -37.53
C GLN A 855 -12.33 -83.41 -37.93
N HIS A 856 -11.98 -84.03 -39.07
CA HIS A 856 -12.25 -85.45 -39.37
C HIS A 856 -11.21 -86.06 -40.35
N ASN A 857 -11.08 -87.39 -40.36
CA ASN A 857 -10.03 -88.22 -40.99
C ASN A 857 -9.65 -87.82 -42.44
N VAL A 858 -8.42 -87.35 -42.63
CA VAL A 858 -7.94 -86.65 -43.84
C VAL A 858 -7.56 -87.58 -45.01
N GLU A 859 -7.20 -88.84 -44.76
CA GLU A 859 -6.63 -89.70 -45.83
C GLU A 859 -7.68 -90.35 -46.74
N THR A 860 -8.79 -90.86 -46.20
CA THR A 860 -9.82 -91.55 -47.00
C THR A 860 -10.64 -90.55 -47.86
N GLU A 861 -10.76 -89.31 -47.40
CA GLU A 861 -11.48 -88.25 -48.11
C GLU A 861 -10.64 -87.70 -49.28
N ARG A 862 -9.30 -87.70 -49.17
CA ARG A 862 -8.38 -87.19 -50.19
C ARG A 862 -8.45 -87.97 -51.50
N ASP A 863 -8.48 -89.30 -51.43
CA ASP A 863 -8.56 -90.15 -52.63
C ASP A 863 -9.93 -90.07 -53.31
N ALA A 864 -11.01 -89.91 -52.54
CA ALA A 864 -12.35 -89.70 -53.08
C ALA A 864 -12.46 -88.33 -53.79
N VAL A 865 -11.92 -87.27 -53.18
CA VAL A 865 -11.86 -85.92 -53.77
C VAL A 865 -10.98 -85.89 -55.02
N TYR A 866 -9.82 -86.57 -54.99
CA TYR A 866 -8.93 -86.70 -56.14
C TYR A 866 -9.61 -87.38 -57.33
N LYS A 867 -10.26 -88.55 -57.13
CA LYS A 867 -11.01 -89.24 -58.20
C LYS A 867 -12.17 -88.39 -58.72
N ARG A 868 -12.85 -87.64 -57.84
CA ARG A 868 -13.96 -86.76 -58.22
C ARG A 868 -13.50 -85.62 -59.13
N PHE A 869 -12.36 -84.99 -58.84
CA PHE A 869 -11.79 -83.95 -59.71
C PHE A 869 -11.29 -84.52 -61.03
N LEU A 870 -10.62 -85.68 -61.01
CA LEU A 870 -10.15 -86.33 -62.22
C LEU A 870 -11.31 -86.59 -63.20
N ASN A 871 -12.42 -87.15 -62.70
CA ASN A 871 -13.63 -87.39 -63.50
C ASN A 871 -14.30 -86.08 -63.97
N LYS A 872 -14.29 -85.01 -63.16
CA LYS A 872 -14.86 -83.71 -63.55
C LYS A 872 -14.04 -83.05 -64.66
N ILE A 873 -12.72 -83.11 -64.57
CA ILE A 873 -11.81 -82.59 -65.61
C ILE A 873 -12.03 -83.38 -66.92
N GLU A 874 -12.16 -84.71 -66.86
CA GLU A 874 -12.49 -85.54 -68.03
C GLU A 874 -13.78 -85.11 -68.71
N ASN A 875 -14.85 -84.95 -67.95
CA ASN A 875 -16.14 -84.53 -68.49
C ASN A 875 -16.10 -83.09 -69.04
N PHE A 876 -15.41 -82.16 -68.38
CA PHE A 876 -15.42 -80.74 -68.75
C PHE A 876 -14.54 -80.41 -69.97
N PHE A 877 -13.46 -81.16 -70.19
CA PHE A 877 -12.60 -81.03 -71.37
C PHE A 877 -13.04 -81.95 -72.53
N GLY A 878 -14.08 -82.78 -72.34
CA GLY A 878 -14.63 -83.67 -73.36
C GLY A 878 -13.77 -84.90 -73.66
N LEU A 879 -13.07 -85.43 -72.65
CA LEU A 879 -12.01 -86.44 -72.78
C LEU A 879 -12.45 -87.86 -72.35
N LYS A 880 -13.76 -88.17 -72.37
CA LYS A 880 -14.28 -89.51 -72.08
C LYS A 880 -14.55 -90.27 -73.38
N ASP A 881 -13.86 -91.38 -73.56
CA ASP A 881 -14.26 -92.43 -74.51
C ASP A 881 -15.54 -93.10 -73.98
N GLY A 882 -16.52 -93.31 -74.86
CA GLY A 882 -17.66 -94.18 -74.57
C GLY A 882 -17.20 -95.64 -74.56
N ASP A 883 -17.63 -96.38 -73.54
CA ASP A 883 -17.47 -97.83 -73.27
C ASP A 883 -16.22 -98.56 -73.80
#